data_AF-A0A0R3TNF5-F1
#
_entry.id   AF-A0A0R3TNF5-F1
#
_cell.length_a   1.000
_cell.length_b   1.000
_cell.length_c   1.000
_cell.angle_alpha   90.00
_cell.angle_beta   90.00
_cell.angle_gamma   90.00
#
_symmetry.space_group_name_H-M   'P 1'
#
loop_
_entity.id
_entity.type
_entity.pdbx_description
1 polymer ?
#
loop_
_entity_poly.entity_id
_entity_poly.type
_entity_poly.pdbx_seq_one_letter_code
_entity_poly.pdbx_strand_id
1 'polypeptide(L)'
;MTAALLENRNEFVQFLIDRELVEMSTYLSVNTLTYLYNNIDDPTNLRRVFDHYKIGLNQSHIACQPTKIRVSITQRNTLYATPKTFSREADNIVNRAIRRREERARQDWINLPTIQILLNEILGSFHNPLYITANELFIWAILNNRHQLALIFWREAEDSLALSLIACNIYAKIVYSLPHYDTEGRQAMDHQKHEFEQYAKSIIGLCYTRSRWKALYLLLRPFTTWGMHQCLPLAMRANCRKFISTIACQDAIRFEWQAGIHANALLVVLAYIFPPLVLSSFVTFSYGIVLLHGHFENDIFKRLNCNIKQIDMGKQPDISKRKKLEMFYHAPRTKFCAHTAFYIFFLAFFSYTLLFGMRPEKITILEGILMLYLGSFSVETIRNFTKSKEKMSLTVQHLYRWLNGDKWHAYDAALLVASLTTVCLRNGMEETYIVAKTFYSIILIFYFLRLFQMYSMNRRLGPQSVMIFQMLVELSIFLLILMIFLIPYGIATQALRFPYLTEYDSSYLKNALHFAYYRLYDDVPMEVNEGCENSTADGIHCPVYNFVVPLLLAIYMLVVVILLVNLLIAIFSNVFEAVEKESLHFWKATMLRLLFEYKKAPIVPSPFSLFQSLYETVIYTYEACIKRYLNTKRLRRNRQSNIEVGRVIELCESINEVDEENDEELENADRDIETYKNSVIQMQRWAVGQVLRQKSFKAASGAVNTHRISKTGLVVKRHPLTGSESYLSPMPHHWSSSSDGHGNTLFIKFVLVLLLYEGFSSINGSKTYIDPRLSLPFLSVPKCRLEKSIRFDNLATVSEVLNDCKVTGKLIIILGGTSGIGLHLAKSFIQRGANVFCLSREPPHVKWFPFPSLDSSKTLPESHLFWTHLDLTCLQTVVDFVENMSKFGWPIESVIISSACLPEPTQNLKSVDGFDSILQINLFAPILLIRLLLHRLCFTSNSTVVFVSCRALR
;
A
#
# COMPACT_ATOMS: atom_id res chain seq x y z
N MET A 1 -20.77 -18.64 21.82
CA MET A 1 -19.50 -18.26 21.14
C MET A 1 -18.78 -17.13 21.86
N THR A 2 -19.35 -15.92 21.97
CA THR A 2 -18.71 -14.76 22.65
C THR A 2 -18.21 -15.06 24.06
N ALA A 3 -19.04 -15.65 24.92
CA ALA A 3 -18.65 -16.00 26.29
C ALA A 3 -17.50 -17.02 26.33
N ALA A 4 -17.57 -18.06 25.49
CA ALA A 4 -16.51 -19.06 25.38
C ALA A 4 -15.18 -18.47 24.88
N LEU A 5 -15.25 -17.48 23.98
CA LEU A 5 -14.08 -16.73 23.56
C LEU A 5 -13.51 -15.92 24.71
N LEU A 6 -14.31 -15.15 25.45
CA LEU A 6 -13.83 -14.32 26.56
C LEU A 6 -13.20 -15.16 27.69
N GLU A 7 -13.85 -16.25 28.09
CA GLU A 7 -13.38 -17.18 29.14
C GLU A 7 -12.23 -18.11 28.69
N ASN A 8 -11.73 -17.99 27.45
CA ASN A 8 -10.64 -18.81 26.92
C ASN A 8 -10.94 -20.34 26.95
N ARG A 9 -12.19 -20.72 26.66
CA ARG A 9 -12.66 -22.12 26.62
C ARG A 9 -12.42 -22.75 25.25
N ASN A 10 -11.17 -23.13 24.98
CA ASN A 10 -10.69 -23.49 23.64
C ASN A 10 -11.41 -24.71 23.03
N GLU A 11 -11.61 -25.77 23.82
CA GLU A 11 -12.27 -27.00 23.38
C GLU A 11 -13.74 -26.74 23.00
N PHE A 12 -14.42 -25.87 23.74
CA PHE A 12 -15.81 -25.53 23.47
C PHE A 12 -15.94 -24.66 22.21
N VAL A 13 -14.99 -23.75 21.99
CA VAL A 13 -14.90 -22.97 20.74
C VAL A 13 -14.66 -23.89 19.55
N GLN A 14 -13.73 -24.84 19.67
CA GLN A 14 -13.47 -25.81 18.61
C GLN A 14 -14.71 -26.66 18.31
N PHE A 15 -15.40 -27.16 19.34
CA PHE A 15 -16.64 -27.93 19.18
C PHE A 15 -17.72 -27.15 18.43
N LEU A 16 -17.90 -25.86 18.72
CA LEU A 16 -18.88 -25.01 18.03
C LEU A 16 -18.56 -24.83 16.55
N ILE A 17 -17.28 -24.75 16.20
CA ILE A 17 -16.80 -24.62 14.83
C ILE A 17 -16.95 -25.94 14.08
N ASP A 18 -16.46 -27.04 14.65
CA ASP A 18 -16.49 -28.39 14.05
C ASP A 18 -17.93 -28.88 13.76
N ARG A 19 -18.91 -28.39 14.54
CA ARG A 19 -20.33 -28.70 14.34
C ARG A 19 -21.08 -27.72 13.42
N GLU A 20 -20.37 -26.74 12.85
CA GLU A 20 -20.92 -25.67 12.01
C GLU A 20 -22.11 -24.91 12.66
N LEU A 21 -22.19 -24.92 14.00
CA LEU A 21 -23.28 -24.27 14.75
C LEU A 21 -23.21 -22.75 14.64
N VAL A 22 -22.06 -22.21 14.25
CA VAL A 22 -21.80 -20.79 14.09
C VAL A 22 -21.01 -20.57 12.80
N GLU A 23 -21.64 -19.92 11.81
CA GLU A 23 -20.93 -19.48 10.61
C GLU A 23 -20.13 -18.21 10.93
N MET A 24 -18.81 -18.24 10.74
CA MET A 24 -17.93 -17.11 11.10
C MET A 24 -18.25 -15.82 10.35
N SER A 25 -18.75 -15.95 9.12
CA SER A 25 -19.18 -14.83 8.26
C SER A 25 -20.38 -14.06 8.86
N THR A 26 -21.28 -14.75 9.56
CA THR A 26 -22.50 -14.18 10.14
C THR A 26 -22.31 -13.74 11.59
N TYR A 27 -21.43 -14.43 12.32
CA TYR A 27 -21.10 -14.12 13.71
C TYR A 27 -20.27 -12.83 13.85
N LEU A 28 -19.35 -12.58 12.90
CA LEU A 28 -18.40 -11.47 13.01
C LEU A 28 -19.01 -10.15 12.53
N SER A 29 -19.51 -9.35 13.47
CA SER A 29 -19.84 -7.93 13.25
C SER A 29 -18.77 -7.00 13.82
N VAL A 30 -18.69 -5.77 13.31
CA VAL A 30 -17.80 -4.73 13.86
C VAL A 30 -18.06 -4.51 15.35
N ASN A 31 -19.33 -4.53 15.77
CA ASN A 31 -19.72 -4.32 17.17
C ASN A 31 -19.28 -5.48 18.08
N THR A 32 -19.41 -6.72 17.61
CA THR A 32 -18.94 -7.89 18.36
C THR A 32 -17.43 -7.91 18.48
N LEU A 33 -16.70 -7.43 17.47
CA LEU A 33 -15.24 -7.33 17.53
C LEU A 33 -14.78 -6.28 18.55
N THR A 34 -15.37 -5.07 18.50
CA THR A 34 -15.09 -4.02 19.51
C THR A 34 -15.37 -4.53 20.92
N TYR A 35 -16.48 -5.27 21.09
CA TYR A 35 -16.84 -5.88 22.36
C TYR A 35 -15.79 -6.90 22.84
N LEU A 36 -15.23 -7.73 21.95
CA LEU A 36 -14.18 -8.70 22.30
C LEU A 36 -12.85 -8.04 22.69
N TYR A 37 -12.49 -6.90 22.09
CA TYR A 37 -11.26 -6.18 22.47
C TYR A 37 -11.37 -5.46 23.81
N ASN A 38 -12.57 -4.97 24.17
CA ASN A 38 -12.76 -4.17 25.38
C ASN A 38 -13.01 -5.01 26.64
N ASN A 39 -13.58 -6.22 26.53
CA ASN A 39 -13.99 -7.06 27.68
C ASN A 39 -13.01 -8.20 28.00
N ILE A 40 -11.70 -7.94 27.90
CA ILE A 40 -10.66 -8.94 28.14
C ILE A 40 -10.23 -8.88 29.61
N ASP A 41 -10.06 -10.04 30.24
CA ASP A 41 -9.69 -10.16 31.66
C ASP A 41 -8.33 -9.48 31.97
N ASP A 42 -7.32 -9.67 31.11
CA ASP A 42 -5.98 -9.09 31.26
C ASP A 42 -5.47 -8.38 29.99
N PRO A 43 -5.68 -7.06 29.83
CA PRO A 43 -5.20 -6.30 28.68
C PRO A 43 -3.73 -5.86 28.77
N THR A 44 -2.96 -6.39 29.73
CA THR A 44 -1.60 -5.92 30.06
C THR A 44 -0.64 -6.02 28.87
N ASN A 45 -0.65 -7.14 28.15
CA ASN A 45 0.19 -7.34 26.97
C ASN A 45 -0.16 -6.38 25.84
N LEU A 46 -1.46 -6.23 25.55
CA LEU A 46 -1.95 -5.33 24.51
C LEU A 46 -1.61 -3.87 24.84
N ARG A 47 -1.80 -3.44 26.08
CA ARG A 47 -1.48 -2.09 26.55
C ARG A 47 0.01 -1.78 26.44
N ARG A 48 0.87 -2.73 26.83
CA ARG A 48 2.34 -2.61 26.66
C ARG A 48 2.74 -2.43 25.20
N VAL A 49 2.10 -3.15 24.28
CA VAL A 49 2.36 -3.00 22.85
C VAL A 49 1.95 -1.59 22.38
N PHE A 50 0.77 -1.10 22.77
CA PHE A 50 0.32 0.26 22.43
C PHE A 50 1.27 1.33 22.98
N ASP A 51 1.70 1.21 24.23
CA ASP A 51 2.62 2.14 24.90
C ASP A 51 3.99 2.17 24.20
N HIS A 52 4.53 0.99 23.83
CA HIS A 52 5.81 0.88 23.13
C HIS A 52 5.79 1.58 21.76
N TYR A 53 4.70 1.41 21.01
CA TYR A 53 4.51 2.03 19.69
C TYR A 53 4.05 3.49 19.76
N LYS A 54 3.88 4.06 20.97
CA LYS A 54 3.41 5.45 21.19
C LYS A 54 2.12 5.77 20.45
N ILE A 55 1.26 4.77 20.28
CA ILE A 55 -0.08 4.97 19.73
C ILE A 55 -0.90 5.51 20.88
N GLY A 56 -1.34 6.77 20.77
CA GLY A 56 -2.16 7.40 21.79
C GLY A 56 -3.44 6.60 22.01
N LEU A 57 -3.47 5.81 23.08
CA LEU A 57 -4.72 5.40 23.71
C LEU A 57 -5.34 6.70 24.21
N ASN A 58 -6.39 7.19 23.55
CA ASN A 58 -7.02 8.46 23.88
C ASN A 58 -7.61 8.42 25.30
N GLN A 59 -6.79 8.66 26.31
CA GLN A 59 -7.24 9.27 27.54
C GLN A 59 -7.32 10.78 27.26
N SER A 60 -8.55 11.27 27.13
CA SER A 60 -8.99 12.65 27.34
C SER A 60 -8.76 13.79 26.32
N HIS A 61 -8.38 13.60 25.06
CA HIS A 61 -8.46 14.70 24.08
C HIS A 61 -8.86 14.30 22.65
N ILE A 62 -10.16 14.02 22.45
CA ILE A 62 -10.84 14.40 21.21
C ILE A 62 -12.20 14.97 21.61
N ALA A 63 -12.22 16.29 21.85
CA ALA A 63 -13.36 17.10 21.45
C ALA A 63 -13.47 16.98 19.92
N CYS A 64 -14.06 15.88 19.47
CA CYS A 64 -14.65 15.83 18.15
C CYS A 64 -15.81 16.80 18.26
N GLN A 65 -15.70 17.96 17.62
CA GLN A 65 -16.86 18.54 16.98
C GLN A 65 -17.58 17.37 16.28
N PRO A 66 -18.81 17.04 16.67
CA PRO A 66 -19.57 16.06 15.94
C PRO A 66 -19.79 16.69 14.57
N THR A 67 -19.09 16.18 13.55
CA THR A 67 -19.67 16.21 12.21
C THR A 67 -21.01 15.52 12.36
N LYS A 68 -22.09 16.31 12.28
CA LYS A 68 -23.48 15.88 12.26
C LYS A 68 -23.70 14.95 11.06
N ILE A 69 -23.21 13.72 11.13
CA ILE A 69 -23.74 12.59 10.39
C ILE A 69 -24.74 11.96 11.35
N ARG A 70 -25.95 12.53 11.33
CA ARG A 70 -27.12 11.95 11.97
C ARG A 70 -27.45 10.67 11.20
N VAL A 71 -26.84 9.55 11.55
CA VAL A 71 -27.38 8.23 11.25
C VAL A 71 -28.63 8.07 12.12
N SER A 72 -29.72 8.65 11.65
CA SER A 72 -31.07 8.43 12.19
C SER A 72 -31.85 7.58 11.21
N ILE A 73 -31.39 6.36 10.94
CA ILE A 73 -32.20 5.33 10.29
C ILE A 73 -31.86 4.00 10.98
N THR A 74 -32.90 3.25 11.35
CA THR A 74 -32.92 1.95 12.08
C THR A 74 -32.86 1.96 13.61
N GLN A 75 -33.80 2.67 14.26
CA GLN A 75 -34.37 2.20 15.55
C GLN A 75 -35.75 2.83 15.82
N ARG A 76 -36.66 2.83 14.84
CA ARG A 76 -38.07 3.25 15.02
C ARG A 76 -39.12 2.19 14.66
N ASN A 77 -38.72 0.95 14.41
CA ASN A 77 -39.65 -0.11 13.96
C ASN A 77 -40.12 -1.11 15.03
N THR A 78 -39.91 -0.85 16.31
CA THR A 78 -40.47 -1.71 17.38
C THR A 78 -41.02 -0.83 18.48
N LEU A 79 -42.23 -0.32 18.27
CA LEU A 79 -43.28 -0.02 19.25
C LEU A 79 -44.27 0.95 18.59
N TYR A 80 -45.33 0.40 17.99
CA TYR A 80 -46.57 1.15 17.86
C TYR A 80 -47.19 1.25 19.25
N ALA A 81 -47.15 2.44 19.85
CA ALA A 81 -48.16 2.87 20.79
C ALA A 81 -48.42 4.36 20.54
N THR A 82 -49.67 4.67 20.25
CA THR A 82 -50.25 6.00 20.00
C THR A 82 -49.79 7.07 21.00
N PRO A 83 -49.44 8.30 20.60
CA PRO A 83 -49.37 9.42 21.51
C PRO A 83 -50.71 10.17 21.46
N LYS A 84 -51.73 9.61 22.10
CA LYS A 84 -52.56 10.47 22.95
C LYS A 84 -52.02 10.23 24.36
N THR A 85 -51.51 11.30 24.95
CA THR A 85 -51.00 11.39 26.34
C THR A 85 -49.95 10.34 26.72
N PHE A 86 -48.66 10.61 26.50
CA PHE A 86 -47.62 9.92 27.28
C PHE A 86 -46.43 10.83 27.59
N SER A 87 -45.96 10.71 28.82
CA SER A 87 -45.28 11.72 29.62
C SER A 87 -43.84 12.01 29.22
N ARG A 88 -43.35 13.14 29.73
CA ARG A 88 -41.96 13.60 29.92
C ARG A 88 -40.96 12.50 30.35
N GLU A 89 -41.42 11.31 30.77
CA GLU A 89 -40.60 10.15 31.13
C GLU A 89 -40.10 9.33 29.93
N ALA A 90 -40.83 9.25 28.80
CA ALA A 90 -40.38 8.52 27.62
C ALA A 90 -39.14 9.18 26.99
N ASP A 91 -39.14 10.51 26.92
CA ASP A 91 -37.98 11.31 26.52
C ASP A 91 -36.82 11.17 27.51
N ASN A 92 -37.10 11.05 28.81
CA ASN A 92 -36.07 10.76 29.82
C ASN A 92 -35.46 9.36 29.66
N ILE A 93 -36.23 8.36 29.22
CA ILE A 93 -35.73 7.00 28.97
C ILE A 93 -34.84 6.97 27.72
N VAL A 94 -35.24 7.66 26.65
CA VAL A 94 -34.42 7.79 25.43
C VAL A 94 -33.14 8.57 25.73
N ASN A 95 -33.22 9.66 26.49
CA ASN A 95 -32.06 10.42 26.94
C ASN A 95 -31.15 9.61 27.88
N ARG A 96 -31.70 8.74 28.72
CA ARG A 96 -30.91 7.77 29.51
C ARG A 96 -30.26 6.71 28.61
N ALA A 97 -30.92 6.23 27.56
CA ALA A 97 -30.34 5.26 26.63
C ALA A 97 -29.20 5.87 25.80
N ILE A 98 -29.35 7.13 25.38
CA ILE A 98 -28.29 7.92 24.72
C ILE A 98 -27.13 8.16 25.69
N ARG A 99 -27.41 8.61 26.93
CA ARG A 99 -26.37 8.74 27.98
C ARG A 99 -25.66 7.43 28.24
N ARG A 100 -26.37 6.30 28.38
CA ARG A 100 -25.76 4.95 28.53
C ARG A 100 -24.93 4.51 27.33
N ARG A 101 -25.22 5.02 26.14
CA ARG A 101 -24.43 4.75 24.92
C ARG A 101 -23.19 5.62 24.87
N GLU A 102 -23.30 6.89 25.27
CA GLU A 102 -22.16 7.80 25.44
C GLU A 102 -21.27 7.43 26.64
N GLU A 103 -21.83 6.84 27.70
CA GLU A 103 -21.11 6.29 28.84
C GLU A 103 -20.36 5.02 28.43
N ARG A 104 -20.98 4.11 27.66
CA ARG A 104 -20.29 2.95 27.07
C ARG A 104 -19.18 3.35 26.10
N ALA A 105 -19.41 4.32 25.21
CA ALA A 105 -18.37 4.83 24.32
C ALA A 105 -17.25 5.58 25.06
N ARG A 106 -17.51 6.08 26.28
CA ARG A 106 -16.50 6.63 27.20
C ARG A 106 -15.74 5.54 27.98
N GLN A 107 -16.31 4.35 28.11
CA GLN A 107 -15.68 3.17 28.74
C GLN A 107 -14.82 2.38 27.76
N ASP A 108 -15.15 2.40 26.47
CA ASP A 108 -14.40 1.74 25.40
C ASP A 108 -13.03 2.41 25.20
N TRP A 109 -11.95 1.73 25.63
CA TRP A 109 -10.58 2.25 25.52
C TRP A 109 -9.93 1.95 24.16
N ILE A 110 -10.51 1.08 23.33
CA ILE A 110 -10.04 0.72 21.98
C ILE A 110 -11.14 0.89 20.93
N ASN A 111 -10.75 1.40 19.76
CA ASN A 111 -11.58 1.42 18.54
C ASN A 111 -10.92 0.60 17.42
N LEU A 112 -11.67 -0.06 16.53
CA LEU A 112 -11.09 -0.80 15.39
C LEU A 112 -10.06 -0.02 14.56
N PRO A 113 -10.25 1.29 14.26
CA PRO A 113 -9.24 2.08 13.56
C PRO A 113 -7.90 2.18 14.30
N THR A 114 -7.89 2.14 15.64
CA THR A 114 -6.66 2.15 16.43
C THR A 114 -5.87 0.85 16.28
N ILE A 115 -6.55 -0.29 16.15
CA ILE A 115 -5.93 -1.59 15.84
C ILE A 115 -5.39 -1.60 14.41
N GLN A 116 -6.10 -1.01 13.47
CA GLN A 116 -5.62 -0.87 12.09
C GLN A 116 -4.34 -0.02 12.02
N ILE A 117 -4.27 1.06 12.81
CA ILE A 117 -3.05 1.88 12.93
C ILE A 117 -1.92 1.05 13.55
N LEU A 118 -2.19 0.29 14.60
CA LEU A 118 -1.22 -0.62 15.22
C LEU A 118 -0.67 -1.64 14.22
N LEU A 119 -1.53 -2.33 13.49
CA LEU A 119 -1.11 -3.29 12.47
C LEU A 119 -0.36 -2.63 11.33
N ASN A 120 -0.72 -1.40 10.97
CA ASN A 120 0.01 -0.63 9.97
C ASN A 120 1.41 -0.25 10.46
N GLU A 121 1.60 0.07 11.74
CA GLU A 121 2.92 0.30 12.34
C GLU A 121 3.73 -1.01 12.45
N ILE A 122 3.09 -2.13 12.80
CA ILE A 122 3.75 -3.44 12.94
C ILE A 122 4.17 -4.01 11.57
N LEU A 123 3.31 -3.90 10.54
CA LEU A 123 3.48 -4.52 9.23
C LEU A 123 3.96 -3.55 8.13
N GLY A 124 3.88 -2.24 8.37
CA GLY A 124 4.38 -1.14 7.53
C GLY A 124 3.39 -0.57 6.50
N SER A 125 2.48 -1.38 5.91
CA SER A 125 1.48 -0.89 4.94
C SER A 125 0.18 -1.71 4.93
N PHE A 126 -0.70 -1.47 5.91
CA PHE A 126 -2.01 -2.09 5.99
C PHE A 126 -3.11 -1.11 5.54
N HIS A 127 -3.39 -1.09 4.24
CA HIS A 127 -4.50 -0.31 3.67
C HIS A 127 -5.36 -1.23 2.80
N ASN A 128 -6.28 -1.95 3.44
CA ASN A 128 -7.30 -2.70 2.73
C ASN A 128 -8.70 -2.41 3.32
N PRO A 129 -9.63 -1.85 2.54
CA PRO A 129 -11.01 -1.63 3.00
C PRO A 129 -11.82 -2.93 3.19
N LEU A 130 -11.32 -4.09 2.74
CA LEU A 130 -11.96 -5.41 2.85
C LEU A 130 -11.58 -6.20 4.11
N TYR A 131 -10.96 -5.54 5.09
CA TYR A 131 -10.37 -6.13 6.30
C TYR A 131 -11.33 -6.91 7.23
N ILE A 132 -12.65 -6.83 7.03
CA ILE A 132 -13.66 -7.24 8.02
C ILE A 132 -13.94 -8.76 8.05
N THR A 133 -13.18 -9.61 7.35
CA THR A 133 -13.42 -11.06 7.33
C THR A 133 -12.71 -11.81 8.48
N ALA A 134 -13.16 -13.04 8.76
CA ALA A 134 -12.86 -13.94 9.91
C ALA A 134 -11.43 -13.97 10.50
N ASN A 135 -10.42 -13.51 9.76
CA ASN A 135 -9.02 -13.42 10.19
C ASN A 135 -8.78 -12.44 11.36
N GLU A 136 -9.72 -11.55 11.66
CA GLU A 136 -9.62 -10.66 12.83
C GLU A 136 -9.61 -11.39 14.17
N LEU A 137 -10.35 -12.50 14.27
CA LEU A 137 -10.35 -13.32 15.49
C LEU A 137 -8.98 -13.95 15.75
N PHE A 138 -8.26 -14.29 14.68
CA PHE A 138 -6.89 -14.78 14.77
C PHE A 138 -5.94 -13.71 15.29
N ILE A 139 -6.03 -12.47 14.78
CA ILE A 139 -5.20 -11.34 15.27
C ILE A 139 -5.54 -11.07 16.75
N TRP A 140 -6.82 -11.02 17.09
CA TRP A 140 -7.28 -10.83 18.46
C TRP A 140 -6.72 -11.91 19.39
N ALA A 141 -6.73 -13.18 18.99
CA ALA A 141 -6.19 -14.27 19.79
C ALA A 141 -4.67 -14.12 20.03
N ILE A 142 -3.91 -13.74 19.00
CA ILE A 142 -2.44 -13.55 19.10
C ILE A 142 -2.09 -12.37 20.00
N LEU A 143 -2.73 -11.22 19.77
CA LEU A 143 -2.46 -9.99 20.54
C LEU A 143 -2.74 -10.16 22.03
N ASN A 144 -3.65 -11.06 22.38
CA ASN A 144 -4.02 -11.37 23.76
C ASN A 144 -3.34 -12.63 24.32
N ASN A 145 -2.27 -13.13 23.69
CA ASN A 145 -1.52 -14.31 24.12
C ASN A 145 -2.37 -15.60 24.25
N ARG A 146 -3.43 -15.75 23.45
CA ARG A 146 -4.31 -16.94 23.44
C ARG A 146 -3.91 -17.87 22.29
N HIS A 147 -2.77 -18.53 22.45
CA HIS A 147 -2.16 -19.33 21.39
C HIS A 147 -3.05 -20.46 20.85
N GLN A 148 -3.72 -21.22 21.73
CA GLN A 148 -4.58 -22.33 21.33
C GLN A 148 -5.79 -21.86 20.49
N LEU A 149 -6.42 -20.73 20.84
CA LEU A 149 -7.47 -20.13 20.01
C LEU A 149 -6.92 -19.67 18.66
N ALA A 150 -5.73 -19.09 18.64
CA ALA A 150 -5.08 -18.70 17.39
C ALA A 150 -4.85 -19.92 16.47
N LEU A 151 -4.49 -21.09 17.02
CA LEU A 151 -4.33 -22.32 16.23
C LEU A 151 -5.66 -22.80 15.63
N ILE A 152 -6.76 -22.71 16.38
CA ILE A 152 -8.09 -23.09 15.87
C ILE A 152 -8.47 -22.17 14.70
N PHE A 153 -8.36 -20.86 14.86
CA PHE A 153 -8.68 -19.91 13.77
C PHE A 153 -7.73 -20.00 12.58
N TRP A 154 -6.49 -20.41 12.81
CA TRP A 154 -5.51 -20.63 11.75
C TRP A 154 -5.87 -21.81 10.86
N ARG A 155 -6.46 -22.88 11.41
CA ARG A 155 -6.90 -24.07 10.66
C ARG A 155 -8.05 -23.75 9.70
N GLU A 156 -8.96 -22.87 10.11
CA GLU A 156 -10.14 -22.47 9.32
C GLU A 156 -9.84 -21.41 8.25
N ALA A 157 -8.64 -20.84 8.23
CA ALA A 157 -8.35 -19.71 7.38
C ALA A 157 -7.90 -20.09 5.97
N GLU A 158 -8.41 -19.36 4.96
CA GLU A 158 -8.14 -19.57 3.53
C GLU A 158 -6.64 -19.39 3.16
N ASP A 159 -5.94 -18.43 3.80
CA ASP A 159 -4.53 -18.11 3.55
C ASP A 159 -3.65 -18.51 4.76
N SER A 160 -3.66 -19.78 5.18
CA SER A 160 -2.98 -20.24 6.40
C SER A 160 -1.45 -20.01 6.38
N LEU A 161 -0.80 -20.10 5.21
CA LEU A 161 0.63 -19.78 5.07
C LEU A 161 0.92 -18.29 5.36
N ALA A 162 0.10 -17.38 4.83
CA ALA A 162 0.26 -15.94 5.06
C ALA A 162 0.10 -15.61 6.56
N LEU A 163 -0.95 -16.16 7.17
CA LEU A 163 -1.28 -15.96 8.58
C LEU A 163 -0.20 -16.46 9.53
N SER A 164 0.38 -17.63 9.25
CA SER A 164 1.50 -18.15 10.05
C SER A 164 2.69 -17.18 10.09
N LEU A 165 3.02 -16.55 8.95
CA LEU A 165 4.09 -15.57 8.87
C LEU A 165 3.71 -14.21 9.49
N ILE A 166 2.44 -13.82 9.42
CA ILE A 166 1.93 -12.62 10.09
C ILE A 166 2.01 -12.80 11.60
N ALA A 167 1.59 -13.96 12.12
CA ALA A 167 1.73 -14.32 13.53
C ALA A 167 3.20 -14.23 13.97
N CYS A 168 4.12 -14.79 13.18
CA CYS A 168 5.55 -14.69 13.47
C CYS A 168 6.03 -13.23 13.59
N ASN A 169 5.51 -12.32 12.77
CA ASN A 169 5.85 -10.90 12.85
C ASN A 169 5.26 -10.25 14.11
N ILE A 170 3.98 -10.52 14.41
CA ILE A 170 3.31 -9.96 15.59
C ILE A 170 4.02 -10.44 16.87
N TYR A 171 4.26 -11.75 17.01
CA TYR A 171 5.00 -12.29 18.16
C TYR A 171 6.41 -11.71 18.28
N ALA A 172 7.16 -11.62 17.16
CA ALA A 172 8.47 -11.01 17.18
C ALA A 172 8.44 -9.55 17.70
N LYS A 173 7.41 -8.78 17.33
CA LYS A 173 7.22 -7.41 17.83
C LYS A 173 6.77 -7.35 19.29
N ILE A 174 5.91 -8.26 19.73
CA ILE A 174 5.51 -8.38 21.14
C ILE A 174 6.74 -8.64 22.01
N VAL A 175 7.65 -9.53 21.60
CA VAL A 175 8.90 -9.82 22.33
C VAL A 175 9.75 -8.55 22.53
N TYR A 176 9.83 -7.68 21.51
CA TYR A 176 10.56 -6.40 21.63
C TYR A 176 9.87 -5.39 22.56
N SER A 177 8.55 -5.46 22.72
CA SER A 177 7.81 -4.59 23.63
C SER A 177 7.96 -4.97 25.10
N LEU A 178 8.31 -6.24 25.39
CA LEU A 178 8.52 -6.72 26.75
C LEU A 178 9.83 -6.18 27.35
N PRO A 179 9.89 -5.89 28.66
CA PRO A 179 11.10 -5.42 29.32
C PRO A 179 12.20 -6.49 29.34
N HIS A 180 13.47 -6.06 29.45
CA HIS A 180 14.62 -6.99 29.38
C HIS A 180 14.71 -7.98 30.55
N TYR A 181 14.12 -7.67 31.71
CA TYR A 181 14.11 -8.54 32.88
C TYR A 181 13.04 -9.64 32.82
N ASP A 182 12.01 -9.51 31.97
CA ASP A 182 10.95 -10.51 31.81
C ASP A 182 11.42 -11.61 30.84
N THR A 183 12.25 -12.51 31.35
CA THR A 183 12.85 -13.60 30.57
C THR A 183 11.82 -14.67 30.20
N GLU A 184 10.93 -15.03 31.13
CA GLU A 184 9.91 -16.07 30.93
C GLU A 184 8.89 -15.67 29.87
N GLY A 185 8.34 -14.45 29.94
CA GLY A 185 7.39 -13.95 28.95
C GLY A 185 7.99 -13.88 27.54
N ARG A 186 9.26 -13.45 27.44
CA ARG A 186 9.99 -13.43 26.16
C ARG A 186 10.23 -14.82 25.59
N GLN A 187 10.62 -15.78 26.42
CA GLN A 187 10.83 -17.16 25.99
C GLN A 187 9.52 -17.83 25.55
N ALA A 188 8.42 -17.61 26.27
CA ALA A 188 7.11 -18.15 25.93
C ALA A 188 6.62 -17.63 24.57
N MET A 189 6.72 -16.32 24.32
CA MET A 189 6.33 -15.71 23.04
C MET A 189 7.24 -16.16 21.88
N ASP A 190 8.54 -16.31 22.13
CA ASP A 190 9.48 -16.81 21.12
C ASP A 190 9.22 -18.31 20.81
N HIS A 191 8.80 -19.10 21.79
CA HIS A 191 8.37 -20.48 21.57
C HIS A 191 7.12 -20.54 20.66
N GLN A 192 6.08 -19.76 20.95
CA GLN A 192 4.87 -19.68 20.13
C GLN A 192 5.16 -19.22 18.69
N LYS A 193 6.08 -18.26 18.53
CA LYS A 193 6.57 -17.84 17.21
C LYS A 193 7.22 -19.00 16.45
N HIS A 194 8.08 -19.78 17.12
CA HIS A 194 8.76 -20.91 16.52
C HIS A 194 7.79 -22.01 16.08
N GLU A 195 6.71 -22.26 16.82
CA GLU A 195 5.66 -23.21 16.42
C GLU A 195 4.98 -22.79 15.11
N PHE A 196 4.56 -21.51 14.99
CA PHE A 196 4.01 -20.99 13.74
C PHE A 196 5.00 -21.05 12.57
N GLU A 197 6.29 -20.82 12.83
CA GLU A 197 7.33 -20.99 11.81
C GLU A 197 7.45 -22.45 11.34
N GLN A 198 7.33 -23.42 12.25
CA GLN A 198 7.34 -24.84 11.92
C GLN A 198 6.11 -25.25 11.10
N TYR A 199 4.93 -24.73 11.43
CA TYR A 199 3.72 -24.95 10.62
C TYR A 199 3.86 -24.37 9.21
N ALA A 200 4.36 -23.14 9.08
CA ALA A 200 4.63 -22.51 7.80
C ALA A 200 5.60 -23.35 6.93
N LYS A 201 6.68 -23.85 7.56
CA LYS A 201 7.68 -24.72 6.92
C LYS A 201 7.06 -26.03 6.43
N SER A 202 6.19 -26.63 7.23
CA SER A 202 5.55 -27.91 6.91
C SER A 202 4.57 -27.77 5.74
N ILE A 203 3.74 -26.73 5.74
CA ILE A 203 2.80 -26.44 4.66
C ILE A 203 3.54 -26.24 3.34
N ILE A 204 4.55 -25.36 3.30
CA ILE A 204 5.26 -25.09 2.05
C ILE A 204 6.05 -26.32 1.57
N GLY A 205 6.56 -27.13 2.49
CA GLY A 205 7.19 -28.42 2.18
C GLY A 205 6.23 -29.36 1.45
N LEU A 206 5.01 -29.52 1.96
CA LEU A 206 3.97 -30.34 1.35
C LEU A 206 3.49 -29.79 0.00
N CYS A 207 3.31 -28.46 -0.11
CA CYS A 207 2.96 -27.83 -1.38
C CYS A 207 4.05 -28.06 -2.43
N TYR A 208 5.33 -28.01 -2.03
CA TYR A 208 6.47 -28.19 -2.93
C TYR A 208 6.59 -29.62 -3.45
N THR A 209 6.37 -30.62 -2.59
CA THR A 209 6.36 -32.03 -3.03
C THR A 209 5.21 -32.32 -3.99
N ARG A 210 4.04 -31.67 -3.80
CA ARG A 210 2.90 -31.82 -4.70
C ARG A 210 3.10 -31.14 -6.05
N SER A 211 3.57 -29.88 -6.05
CA SER A 211 3.88 -29.15 -7.28
C SER A 211 4.83 -27.98 -7.02
N ARG A 212 6.06 -28.13 -7.52
CA ARG A 212 7.11 -27.10 -7.46
C ARG A 212 6.62 -25.72 -7.93
N TRP A 213 6.00 -25.63 -9.10
CA TRP A 213 5.60 -24.35 -9.70
C TRP A 213 4.46 -23.67 -8.95
N LYS A 214 3.47 -24.43 -8.43
CA LYS A 214 2.40 -23.87 -7.61
C LYS A 214 2.94 -23.34 -6.28
N ALA A 215 3.87 -24.06 -5.65
CA ALA A 215 4.53 -23.61 -4.43
C ALA A 215 5.37 -22.34 -4.64
N LEU A 216 6.12 -22.27 -5.75
CA LEU A 216 6.87 -21.06 -6.14
C LEU A 216 5.94 -19.87 -6.37
N TYR A 217 4.83 -20.07 -7.08
CA TYR A 217 3.83 -19.03 -7.29
C TYR A 217 3.22 -18.54 -5.97
N LEU A 218 2.90 -19.45 -5.04
CA LEU A 218 2.36 -19.10 -3.72
C LEU A 218 3.33 -18.21 -2.91
N LEU A 219 4.64 -18.48 -2.98
CA LEU A 219 5.65 -17.69 -2.27
C LEU A 219 5.87 -16.28 -2.85
N LEU A 220 5.69 -16.12 -4.15
CA LEU A 220 5.99 -14.87 -4.89
C LEU A 220 4.76 -13.99 -5.13
N ARG A 221 3.55 -14.56 -5.04
CA ARG A 221 2.29 -13.84 -5.13
C ARG A 221 2.15 -12.80 -4.01
N PRO A 222 1.67 -11.58 -4.30
CA PRO A 222 1.24 -10.64 -3.27
C PRO A 222 -0.11 -11.03 -2.66
N PHE A 223 -0.24 -10.90 -1.34
CA PHE A 223 -1.46 -11.13 -0.60
C PHE A 223 -2.41 -9.94 -0.76
N THR A 224 -3.50 -10.13 -1.51
CA THR A 224 -4.53 -9.10 -1.71
C THR A 224 -5.27 -8.75 -0.42
N THR A 225 -5.41 -9.71 0.50
CA THR A 225 -6.03 -9.56 1.83
C THR A 225 -5.15 -8.73 2.78
N TRP A 226 -3.83 -8.93 2.74
CA TRP A 226 -2.86 -8.34 3.67
C TRP A 226 -1.96 -7.28 3.02
N GLY A 227 -2.55 -6.21 2.49
CA GLY A 227 -1.81 -5.01 2.07
C GLY A 227 -0.81 -5.22 0.92
N MET A 228 -1.04 -6.22 0.05
CA MET A 228 -0.14 -6.61 -1.06
C MET A 228 1.26 -7.06 -0.61
N HIS A 229 1.40 -7.50 0.64
CA HIS A 229 2.66 -8.08 1.12
C HIS A 229 2.95 -9.43 0.44
N GLN A 230 4.22 -9.81 0.35
CA GLN A 230 4.66 -11.13 -0.15
C GLN A 230 5.17 -11.99 1.02
N CYS A 231 5.20 -13.32 0.84
CA CYS A 231 5.69 -14.26 1.85
C CYS A 231 7.14 -13.97 2.28
N LEU A 232 8.05 -13.79 1.31
CA LEU A 232 9.49 -13.70 1.56
C LEU A 232 9.91 -12.43 2.34
N PRO A 233 9.46 -11.21 1.98
CA PRO A 233 9.73 -10.02 2.80
C PRO A 233 9.16 -10.12 4.21
N LEU A 234 8.00 -10.76 4.37
CA LEU A 234 7.34 -10.92 5.67
C LEU A 234 8.11 -11.88 6.58
N ALA A 235 8.58 -13.01 6.03
CA ALA A 235 9.45 -13.95 6.75
C ALA A 235 10.78 -13.31 7.16
N MET A 236 11.35 -12.44 6.32
CA MET A 236 12.58 -11.71 6.65
C MET A 236 12.38 -10.75 7.83
N ARG A 237 11.29 -9.98 7.84
CA ARG A 237 10.99 -9.01 8.90
C ARG A 237 10.82 -9.69 10.27
N ALA A 238 10.22 -10.88 10.30
CA ALA A 238 10.10 -11.70 11.50
C ALA A 238 11.38 -12.46 11.88
N ASN A 239 12.41 -12.42 11.04
CA ASN A 239 13.64 -13.22 11.18
C ASN A 239 13.36 -14.73 11.27
N CYS A 240 12.44 -15.24 10.45
CA CYS A 240 12.09 -16.67 10.36
C CYS A 240 13.12 -17.45 9.52
N ARG A 241 14.28 -17.74 10.12
CA ARG A 241 15.43 -18.37 9.43
C ARG A 241 15.15 -19.80 9.01
N LYS A 242 14.45 -20.59 9.83
CA LYS A 242 14.15 -22.00 9.56
C LYS A 242 13.21 -22.11 8.36
N PHE A 243 12.20 -21.24 8.27
CA PHE A 243 11.31 -21.16 7.12
C PHE A 243 12.07 -20.79 5.83
N ILE A 244 12.87 -19.71 5.86
CA ILE A 244 13.63 -19.25 4.69
C ILE A 244 14.64 -20.31 4.20
N SER A 245 15.18 -21.11 5.12
CA SER A 245 16.16 -22.16 4.81
C SER A 245 15.59 -23.38 4.06
N THR A 246 14.26 -23.47 3.95
CA THR A 246 13.53 -24.53 3.24
C THR A 246 13.87 -24.53 1.75
N ILE A 247 13.87 -25.72 1.15
CA ILE A 247 14.22 -25.92 -0.27
C ILE A 247 13.32 -25.06 -1.18
N ALA A 248 12.01 -25.01 -0.92
CA ALA A 248 11.05 -24.22 -1.69
C ALA A 248 11.39 -22.71 -1.69
N CYS A 249 11.73 -22.14 -0.52
CA CYS A 249 12.11 -20.74 -0.39
C CYS A 249 13.46 -20.45 -1.06
N GLN A 250 14.45 -21.34 -0.91
CA GLN A 250 15.75 -21.20 -1.56
C GLN A 250 15.66 -21.30 -3.09
N ASP A 251 14.77 -22.15 -3.59
CA ASP A 251 14.48 -22.26 -5.01
C ASP A 251 13.77 -21.01 -5.54
N ALA A 252 12.83 -20.44 -4.77
CA ALA A 252 12.19 -19.15 -5.09
C ALA A 252 13.21 -18.00 -5.11
N ILE A 253 14.14 -17.96 -4.15
CA ILE A 253 15.23 -16.98 -4.10
C ILE A 253 16.14 -17.12 -5.32
N ARG A 254 16.53 -18.35 -5.67
CA ARG A 254 17.36 -18.62 -6.85
C ARG A 254 16.64 -18.21 -8.14
N PHE A 255 15.34 -18.49 -8.23
CA PHE A 255 14.51 -18.11 -9.36
C PHE A 255 14.45 -16.59 -9.54
N GLU A 256 14.13 -15.86 -8.47
CA GLU A 256 14.12 -14.38 -8.45
C GLU A 256 15.52 -13.78 -8.68
N TRP A 257 16.57 -14.45 -8.23
CA TRP A 257 17.95 -14.03 -8.46
C TRP A 257 18.33 -14.13 -9.94
N GLN A 258 17.99 -15.24 -10.59
CA GLN A 258 18.28 -15.45 -12.00
C GLN A 258 17.42 -14.56 -12.91
N ALA A 259 16.20 -14.20 -12.49
CA ALA A 259 15.26 -13.37 -13.24
C ALA A 259 15.05 -13.83 -14.70
N GLY A 260 15.14 -15.16 -14.94
CA GLY A 260 15.01 -15.77 -16.27
C GLY A 260 16.31 -15.88 -17.07
N ILE A 261 17.48 -15.55 -16.52
CA ILE A 261 18.77 -15.59 -17.22
C ILE A 261 19.55 -16.87 -16.87
N HIS A 262 19.77 -17.72 -17.88
CA HIS A 262 20.59 -18.92 -17.76
C HIS A 262 21.90 -18.75 -18.55
N ALA A 263 22.94 -18.33 -17.83
CA ALA A 263 24.32 -18.16 -18.33
C ALA A 263 25.33 -18.42 -17.21
N ASN A 264 26.60 -18.62 -17.54
CA ASN A 264 27.71 -18.68 -16.57
C ASN A 264 28.09 -17.28 -16.08
N ALA A 265 28.67 -17.16 -14.87
CA ALA A 265 29.00 -15.84 -14.29
C ALA A 265 29.98 -15.04 -15.16
N LEU A 266 31.01 -15.70 -15.73
CA LEU A 266 31.96 -15.06 -16.65
C LEU A 266 31.28 -14.55 -17.91
N LEU A 267 30.38 -15.35 -18.49
CA LEU A 267 29.61 -14.95 -19.67
C LEU A 267 28.69 -13.77 -19.38
N VAL A 268 28.11 -13.69 -18.17
CA VAL A 268 27.31 -12.54 -17.73
C VAL A 268 28.16 -11.27 -17.65
N VAL A 269 29.38 -11.36 -17.12
CA VAL A 269 30.31 -10.22 -17.06
C VAL A 269 30.73 -9.79 -18.47
N LEU A 270 31.07 -10.73 -19.35
CA LEU A 270 31.41 -10.44 -20.75
C LEU A 270 30.23 -9.81 -21.51
N ALA A 271 29.02 -10.31 -21.30
CA ALA A 271 27.80 -9.76 -21.91
C ALA A 271 27.42 -8.38 -21.34
N TYR A 272 27.81 -8.07 -20.10
CA TYR A 272 27.66 -6.74 -19.52
C TYR A 272 28.63 -5.72 -20.16
N ILE A 273 29.89 -6.13 -20.39
CA ILE A 273 30.91 -5.28 -21.04
C ILE A 273 30.61 -5.11 -22.54
N PHE A 274 30.12 -6.17 -23.19
CA PHE A 274 29.79 -6.19 -24.61
C PHE A 274 28.29 -6.48 -24.82
N PRO A 275 27.43 -5.43 -24.85
CA PRO A 275 25.98 -5.57 -24.98
C PRO A 275 25.47 -6.40 -26.19
N PRO A 276 26.15 -6.45 -27.35
CA PRO A 276 25.72 -7.28 -28.48
C PRO A 276 25.64 -8.79 -28.13
N LEU A 277 26.44 -9.28 -27.20
CA LEU A 277 26.40 -10.69 -26.76
C LEU A 277 25.08 -11.06 -26.06
N VAL A 278 24.36 -10.10 -25.50
CA VAL A 278 23.04 -10.33 -24.87
C VAL A 278 21.99 -10.76 -25.91
N LEU A 279 22.17 -10.35 -27.18
CA LEU A 279 21.26 -10.69 -28.28
C LEU A 279 21.63 -12.01 -28.99
N SER A 280 22.77 -12.60 -28.63
CA SER A 280 23.24 -13.89 -29.17
C SER A 280 22.58 -15.09 -28.48
N SER A 281 22.75 -16.28 -29.03
CA SER A 281 22.26 -17.54 -28.45
C SER A 281 22.99 -17.98 -27.17
N PHE A 282 24.11 -17.34 -26.81
CA PHE A 282 24.90 -17.69 -25.64
C PHE A 282 24.20 -17.36 -24.31
N VAL A 283 23.32 -16.34 -24.30
CA VAL A 283 22.50 -15.99 -23.13
C VAL A 283 21.06 -16.45 -23.38
N THR A 284 20.66 -17.53 -22.71
CA THR A 284 19.28 -18.03 -22.83
C THR A 284 18.38 -17.31 -21.85
N PHE A 285 17.22 -16.88 -22.36
CA PHE A 285 16.18 -16.18 -21.59
C PHE A 285 14.98 -17.10 -21.44
N SER A 286 14.57 -17.36 -20.21
CA SER A 286 13.30 -17.97 -19.85
C SER A 286 12.34 -16.88 -19.35
N TYR A 287 11.04 -17.02 -19.64
CA TYR A 287 10.04 -16.14 -19.07
C TYR A 287 10.06 -16.19 -17.53
N GLY A 288 10.18 -15.01 -16.89
CA GLY A 288 10.02 -14.86 -15.44
C GLY A 288 8.56 -14.86 -15.01
N ILE A 289 8.27 -15.27 -13.76
CA ILE A 289 6.91 -15.30 -13.18
C ILE A 289 6.24 -13.92 -13.19
N VAL A 290 7.01 -12.83 -13.12
CA VAL A 290 6.51 -11.44 -13.15
C VAL A 290 5.80 -11.11 -14.47
N LEU A 291 6.23 -11.71 -15.58
CA LEU A 291 5.55 -11.58 -16.88
C LEU A 291 4.38 -12.56 -17.04
N LEU A 292 4.39 -13.65 -16.28
CA LEU A 292 3.22 -14.49 -16.11
C LEU A 292 2.13 -13.77 -15.32
N HIS A 293 2.43 -12.90 -14.34
CA HIS A 293 1.40 -12.30 -13.46
C HIS A 293 0.22 -11.66 -14.22
N GLY A 294 0.49 -10.97 -15.35
CA GLY A 294 -0.57 -10.38 -16.18
C GLY A 294 -1.32 -11.35 -17.11
N HIS A 295 -0.71 -12.47 -17.49
CA HIS A 295 -1.29 -13.46 -18.42
C HIS A 295 -1.93 -14.66 -17.68
N PHE A 296 -1.34 -15.06 -16.56
CA PHE A 296 -1.68 -16.25 -15.78
C PHE A 296 -2.86 -16.02 -14.82
N GLU A 297 -3.11 -14.82 -14.29
CA GLU A 297 -4.32 -14.60 -13.46
C GLU A 297 -5.61 -14.79 -14.27
N ASN A 298 -5.64 -14.32 -15.51
CA ASN A 298 -6.77 -14.51 -16.43
C ASN A 298 -6.88 -15.95 -16.94
N ASP A 299 -5.76 -16.66 -17.11
CA ASP A 299 -5.73 -18.06 -17.56
C ASP A 299 -5.98 -19.08 -16.43
N ILE A 300 -5.60 -18.80 -15.17
CA ILE A 300 -5.84 -19.69 -14.02
C ILE A 300 -7.33 -19.78 -13.70
N PHE A 301 -8.07 -18.67 -13.66
CA PHE A 301 -9.52 -18.70 -13.43
C PHE A 301 -10.27 -19.45 -14.55
N LYS A 302 -9.75 -19.37 -15.79
CA LYS A 302 -10.27 -20.13 -16.93
C LYS A 302 -9.91 -21.62 -16.89
N ARG A 303 -8.72 -21.97 -16.38
CA ARG A 303 -8.17 -23.34 -16.38
C ARG A 303 -8.49 -24.14 -15.11
N LEU A 304 -8.81 -23.50 -13.99
CA LEU A 304 -9.28 -24.18 -12.76
C LEU A 304 -10.65 -24.85 -12.95
N ASN A 305 -11.43 -24.40 -13.94
CA ASN A 305 -12.74 -24.98 -14.25
C ASN A 305 -12.67 -26.15 -15.25
N CYS A 306 -11.48 -26.52 -15.73
CA CYS A 306 -11.28 -27.66 -16.64
C CYS A 306 -10.27 -28.65 -16.03
N ASN A 307 -10.65 -29.93 -15.96
CA ASN A 307 -9.80 -31.02 -15.47
C ASN A 307 -8.41 -30.99 -16.13
N ILE A 308 -7.39 -30.93 -15.28
CA ILE A 308 -5.98 -30.69 -15.63
C ILE A 308 -5.42 -31.92 -16.36
N LYS A 309 -5.39 -31.88 -17.70
CA LYS A 309 -4.33 -32.55 -18.47
C LYS A 309 -3.12 -31.62 -18.52
N GLN A 310 -1.95 -32.22 -18.35
CA GLN A 310 -0.63 -31.56 -18.25
C GLN A 310 -0.49 -30.38 -19.21
N ILE A 311 -0.14 -29.21 -18.66
CA ILE A 311 0.19 -28.03 -19.45
C ILE A 311 1.58 -28.26 -20.06
N ASP A 312 1.64 -28.46 -21.37
CA ASP A 312 2.86 -28.35 -22.15
C ASP A 312 3.39 -26.90 -22.07
N MET A 313 4.46 -26.71 -21.30
CA MET A 313 5.27 -25.48 -21.22
C MET A 313 6.11 -25.22 -22.49
N GLY A 314 5.71 -25.76 -23.64
CA GLY A 314 6.56 -25.93 -24.82
C GLY A 314 6.50 -24.83 -25.90
N LYS A 315 5.53 -23.92 -25.89
CA LYS A 315 5.48 -22.80 -26.87
C LYS A 315 5.53 -21.46 -26.17
N GLN A 316 6.75 -20.98 -25.94
CA GLN A 316 7.01 -19.63 -25.44
C GLN A 316 6.90 -18.61 -26.59
N PRO A 317 6.24 -17.46 -26.41
CA PRO A 317 6.24 -16.39 -27.39
C PRO A 317 7.64 -15.76 -27.55
N ASP A 318 7.94 -15.16 -28.70
CA ASP A 318 9.23 -14.49 -28.91
C ASP A 318 9.30 -13.15 -28.15
N ILE A 319 10.32 -13.00 -27.29
CA ILE A 319 10.56 -11.77 -26.51
C ILE A 319 11.25 -10.72 -27.40
N SER A 320 10.70 -9.50 -27.45
CA SER A 320 11.31 -8.36 -28.15
C SER A 320 12.73 -8.06 -27.65
N LYS A 321 13.65 -7.71 -28.57
CA LYS A 321 15.07 -7.44 -28.29
C LYS A 321 15.29 -6.39 -27.20
N ARG A 322 14.51 -5.29 -27.21
CA ARG A 322 14.59 -4.24 -26.18
C ARG A 322 14.23 -4.77 -24.80
N LYS A 323 13.23 -5.63 -24.73
CA LYS A 323 12.76 -6.24 -23.49
C LYS A 323 13.77 -7.25 -22.93
N LYS A 324 14.49 -7.99 -23.80
CA LYS A 324 15.62 -8.84 -23.38
C LYS A 324 16.74 -8.01 -22.74
N LEU A 325 17.10 -6.87 -23.34
CA LEU A 325 18.10 -5.95 -22.80
C LEU A 325 17.68 -5.40 -21.43
N GLU A 326 16.42 -4.95 -21.32
CA GLU A 326 15.84 -4.45 -20.06
C GLU A 326 15.86 -5.54 -18.97
N MET A 327 15.37 -6.75 -19.27
CA MET A 327 15.42 -7.87 -18.32
C MET A 327 16.86 -8.19 -17.89
N PHE A 328 17.83 -8.12 -18.81
CA PHE A 328 19.22 -8.41 -18.50
C PHE A 328 19.83 -7.42 -17.50
N TYR A 329 19.71 -6.12 -17.74
CA TYR A 329 20.30 -5.10 -16.86
C TYR A 329 19.54 -4.89 -15.54
N HIS A 330 18.23 -5.16 -15.52
CA HIS A 330 17.45 -5.07 -14.27
C HIS A 330 17.61 -6.30 -13.36
N ALA A 331 18.11 -7.42 -13.88
CA ALA A 331 18.28 -8.65 -13.10
C ALA A 331 19.28 -8.46 -11.93
N PRO A 332 18.98 -8.97 -10.72
CA PRO A 332 19.88 -8.84 -9.57
C PRO A 332 21.19 -9.61 -9.76
N ARG A 333 21.15 -10.76 -10.45
CA ARG A 333 22.36 -11.55 -10.77
C ARG A 333 23.38 -10.77 -11.61
N THR A 334 22.92 -10.06 -12.65
CA THR A 334 23.81 -9.32 -13.54
C THR A 334 24.42 -8.12 -12.82
N LYS A 335 23.60 -7.40 -12.03
CA LYS A 335 24.06 -6.33 -11.13
C LYS A 335 25.14 -6.85 -10.19
N PHE A 336 24.89 -7.93 -9.46
CA PHE A 336 25.88 -8.51 -8.54
C PHE A 336 27.20 -8.83 -9.25
N CYS A 337 27.16 -9.59 -10.34
CA CYS A 337 28.37 -9.97 -11.08
C CYS A 337 29.13 -8.73 -11.60
N ALA A 338 28.43 -7.73 -12.13
CA ALA A 338 29.04 -6.48 -12.57
C ALA A 338 29.69 -5.73 -11.39
N HIS A 339 28.93 -5.45 -10.31
CA HIS A 339 29.45 -4.80 -9.10
C HIS A 339 30.68 -5.52 -8.54
N THR A 340 30.69 -6.85 -8.47
CA THR A 340 31.86 -7.62 -8.01
C THR A 340 33.06 -7.49 -8.94
N ALA A 341 32.87 -7.55 -10.26
CA ALA A 341 33.97 -7.47 -11.23
C ALA A 341 34.61 -6.07 -11.22
N PHE A 342 33.79 -5.01 -11.23
CA PHE A 342 34.27 -3.63 -11.13
C PHE A 342 34.94 -3.35 -9.78
N TYR A 343 34.48 -3.98 -8.70
CA TYR A 343 35.12 -3.84 -7.39
C TYR A 343 36.50 -4.50 -7.33
N ILE A 344 36.67 -5.70 -7.89
CA ILE A 344 37.98 -6.36 -7.99
C ILE A 344 38.93 -5.52 -8.86
N PHE A 345 38.44 -4.97 -9.98
CA PHE A 345 39.22 -4.04 -10.80
C PHE A 345 39.63 -2.79 -10.02
N PHE A 346 38.72 -2.20 -9.23
CA PHE A 346 39.03 -1.08 -8.35
C PHE A 346 40.14 -1.41 -7.35
N LEU A 347 40.10 -2.58 -6.70
CA LEU A 347 41.15 -2.99 -5.75
C LEU A 347 42.51 -3.16 -6.42
N ALA A 348 42.53 -3.77 -7.62
CA ALA A 348 43.75 -3.90 -8.41
C ALA A 348 44.29 -2.53 -8.83
N PHE A 349 43.40 -1.63 -9.29
CA PHE A 349 43.74 -0.26 -9.66
C PHE A 349 44.26 0.55 -8.46
N PHE A 350 43.59 0.49 -7.32
CA PHE A 350 44.03 1.16 -6.09
C PHE A 350 45.40 0.63 -5.64
N SER A 351 45.60 -0.69 -5.63
CA SER A 351 46.91 -1.28 -5.30
C SER A 351 48.01 -0.79 -6.25
N TYR A 352 47.74 -0.74 -7.56
CA TYR A 352 48.66 -0.22 -8.56
C TYR A 352 48.98 1.27 -8.34
N THR A 353 47.95 2.10 -8.11
CA THR A 353 48.13 3.55 -7.87
C THR A 353 48.87 3.82 -6.57
N LEU A 354 48.65 3.04 -5.51
CA LEU A 354 49.36 3.17 -4.24
C LEU A 354 50.86 2.84 -4.38
N LEU A 355 51.18 1.77 -5.13
CA LEU A 355 52.55 1.31 -5.34
C LEU A 355 53.34 2.21 -6.30
N PHE A 356 52.76 2.58 -7.44
CA PHE A 356 53.48 3.23 -8.54
C PHE A 356 52.96 4.62 -8.93
N GLY A 357 51.73 4.96 -8.55
CA GLY A 357 50.99 6.11 -9.10
C GLY A 357 51.06 7.41 -8.31
N MET A 358 51.41 7.38 -7.01
CA MET A 358 51.38 8.58 -6.16
C MET A 358 52.73 9.29 -6.10
N ARG A 359 52.75 10.58 -6.45
CA ARG A 359 53.93 11.46 -6.37
C ARG A 359 53.70 12.59 -5.35
N PRO A 360 54.73 13.08 -4.64
CA PRO A 360 54.55 14.12 -3.63
C PRO A 360 54.11 15.46 -4.24
N GLU A 361 54.78 15.91 -5.30
CA GLU A 361 54.68 17.26 -5.87
C GLU A 361 53.37 17.57 -6.61
N LYS A 362 52.71 16.55 -7.20
CA LYS A 362 51.50 16.74 -8.03
C LYS A 362 50.54 15.55 -7.93
N ILE A 363 49.25 15.85 -8.01
CA ILE A 363 48.19 14.85 -8.18
C ILE A 363 48.30 14.28 -9.59
N THR A 364 48.60 12.99 -9.71
CA THR A 364 48.63 12.31 -11.01
C THR A 364 47.21 12.03 -11.50
N ILE A 365 47.03 11.83 -12.81
CA ILE A 365 45.71 11.47 -13.38
C ILE A 365 45.18 10.18 -12.74
N LEU A 366 46.06 9.21 -12.47
CA LEU A 366 45.73 7.95 -11.81
C LEU A 366 45.20 8.19 -10.38
N GLU A 367 45.85 9.08 -9.64
CA GLU A 367 45.41 9.49 -8.31
C GLU A 367 44.07 10.25 -8.36
N GLY A 368 43.88 11.13 -9.34
CA GLY A 368 42.60 11.81 -9.59
C GLY A 368 41.45 10.84 -9.83
N ILE A 369 41.68 9.79 -10.63
CA ILE A 369 40.71 8.72 -10.86
C ILE A 369 40.45 7.94 -9.56
N LEU A 370 41.47 7.64 -8.76
CA LEU A 370 41.31 6.97 -7.47
C LEU A 370 40.46 7.81 -6.49
N MET A 371 40.71 9.12 -6.39
CA MET A 371 39.89 10.01 -5.57
C MET A 371 38.44 10.07 -6.05
N LEU A 372 38.21 10.04 -7.37
CA LEU A 372 36.86 9.92 -7.93
C LEU A 372 36.18 8.60 -7.55
N TYR A 373 36.92 7.47 -7.52
CA TYR A 373 36.40 6.19 -7.03
C TYR A 373 35.99 6.29 -5.55
N LEU A 374 36.86 6.82 -4.68
CA LEU A 374 36.54 7.01 -3.26
C LEU A 374 35.34 7.94 -3.05
N GLY A 375 35.25 9.01 -3.83
CA GLY A 375 34.09 9.90 -3.87
C GLY A 375 32.81 9.18 -4.32
N SER A 376 32.90 8.31 -5.34
CA SER A 376 31.75 7.53 -5.83
C SER A 376 31.18 6.59 -4.77
N PHE A 377 32.03 5.88 -4.04
CA PHE A 377 31.61 5.03 -2.91
C PHE A 377 31.01 5.85 -1.77
N SER A 378 31.55 7.05 -1.51
CA SER A 378 31.01 7.96 -0.51
C SER A 378 29.59 8.40 -0.86
N VAL A 379 29.38 8.84 -2.11
CA VAL A 379 28.05 9.25 -2.62
C VAL A 379 27.06 8.09 -2.61
N GLU A 380 27.50 6.88 -2.95
CA GLU A 380 26.64 5.68 -2.90
C GLU A 380 26.19 5.36 -1.47
N THR A 381 27.09 5.47 -0.49
CA THR A 381 26.76 5.28 0.94
C THR A 381 25.77 6.34 1.42
N ILE A 382 25.97 7.61 1.04
CA ILE A 382 25.04 8.71 1.33
C ILE A 382 23.67 8.50 0.66
N ARG A 383 23.65 8.00 -0.58
CA ARG A 383 22.40 7.67 -1.30
C ARG A 383 21.63 6.57 -0.58
N ASN A 384 22.32 5.52 -0.12
CA ASN A 384 21.69 4.42 0.61
C ASN A 384 21.09 4.91 1.94
N PHE A 385 21.80 5.79 2.67
CA PHE A 385 21.26 6.45 3.86
C PHE A 385 20.02 7.30 3.54
N THR A 386 20.05 8.08 2.45
CA THR A 386 18.95 8.99 2.07
C THR A 386 17.69 8.23 1.63
N LYS A 387 17.85 7.13 0.88
CA LYS A 387 16.74 6.26 0.45
C LYS A 387 16.07 5.50 1.60
N SER A 388 16.74 5.38 2.75
CA SER A 388 16.19 4.75 3.95
C SER A 388 15.13 5.61 4.67
N LYS A 389 14.88 6.86 4.25
CA LYS A 389 13.88 7.74 4.88
C LYS A 389 12.45 7.30 4.58
N GLU A 390 11.86 6.49 5.45
CA GLU A 390 10.41 6.44 5.63
C GLU A 390 9.99 7.58 6.59
N LYS A 391 9.10 8.46 6.10
CA LYS A 391 8.39 9.56 6.77
C LYS A 391 9.05 10.18 8.02
N MET A 392 9.67 11.35 7.81
CA MET A 392 9.85 12.46 8.77
C MET A 392 10.05 12.08 10.26
N SER A 393 11.30 11.88 10.68
CA SER A 393 11.70 12.05 12.10
C SER A 393 13.11 12.65 12.18
N LEU A 394 13.52 13.13 13.35
CA LEU A 394 14.82 13.80 13.59
C LEU A 394 16.00 13.00 13.03
N THR A 395 16.87 13.66 12.27
CA THR A 395 18.01 13.11 11.52
C THR A 395 18.91 12.18 12.34
N VAL A 396 19.10 12.46 13.62
CA VAL A 396 19.95 11.66 14.52
C VAL A 396 19.34 10.28 14.82
N GLN A 397 18.04 10.21 15.09
CA GLN A 397 17.37 8.94 15.38
C GLN A 397 17.26 8.05 14.14
N HIS A 398 17.24 8.64 12.94
CA HIS A 398 17.33 7.90 11.68
C HIS A 398 18.73 7.36 11.44
N LEU A 399 19.77 8.16 11.71
CA LEU A 399 21.16 7.70 11.62
C LEU A 399 21.43 6.53 12.55
N TYR A 400 21.00 6.62 13.81
CA TYR A 400 21.14 5.53 14.77
C TYR A 400 20.43 4.25 14.31
N ARG A 401 19.18 4.37 13.80
CA ARG A 401 18.43 3.23 13.27
C ARG A 401 19.06 2.61 12.03
N TRP A 402 19.61 3.43 11.14
CA TRP A 402 20.29 2.96 9.94
C TRP A 402 21.60 2.23 10.29
N LEU A 403 22.41 2.82 11.18
CA LEU A 403 23.68 2.24 11.64
C LEU A 403 23.47 0.88 12.33
N ASN A 404 22.41 0.77 13.14
CA ASN A 404 22.08 -0.45 13.87
C ASN A 404 21.25 -1.46 13.06
N GLY A 405 20.79 -1.10 11.86
CA GLY A 405 19.96 -1.98 11.03
C GLY A 405 20.73 -3.13 10.41
N ASP A 406 22.00 -2.91 10.09
CA ASP A 406 22.87 -3.86 9.40
C ASP A 406 24.29 -3.79 9.95
N LYS A 407 24.89 -4.95 10.23
CA LYS A 407 26.28 -5.00 10.75
C LYS A 407 27.27 -4.34 9.79
N TRP A 408 27.00 -4.42 8.48
CA TRP A 408 27.84 -3.82 7.44
C TRP A 408 27.64 -2.31 7.27
N HIS A 409 26.51 -1.73 7.69
CA HIS A 409 26.28 -0.29 7.57
C HIS A 409 27.19 0.54 8.48
N ALA A 410 27.46 0.05 9.70
CA ALA A 410 28.45 0.65 10.58
C ALA A 410 29.85 0.65 9.95
N TYR A 411 30.22 -0.46 9.31
CA TYR A 411 31.49 -0.60 8.59
C TYR A 411 31.59 0.34 7.39
N ASP A 412 30.56 0.41 6.55
CA ASP A 412 30.51 1.32 5.40
C ASP A 412 30.53 2.80 5.83
N ALA A 413 29.93 3.15 6.98
CA ALA A 413 30.00 4.49 7.54
C ALA A 413 31.41 4.85 8.04
N ALA A 414 32.08 3.91 8.71
CA ALA A 414 33.48 4.08 9.12
C ALA A 414 34.39 4.24 7.89
N LEU A 415 34.18 3.44 6.86
CA LEU A 415 34.87 3.56 5.57
C LEU A 415 34.63 4.91 4.91
N LEU A 416 33.40 5.45 4.94
CA LEU A 416 33.09 6.77 4.40
C LEU A 416 33.88 7.87 5.11
N VAL A 417 33.92 7.86 6.44
CA VAL A 417 34.70 8.83 7.22
C VAL A 417 36.19 8.70 6.90
N ALA A 418 36.72 7.47 6.89
CA ALA A 418 38.12 7.21 6.54
C ALA A 418 38.45 7.69 5.11
N SER A 419 37.61 7.40 4.12
CA SER A 419 37.84 7.83 2.73
C SER A 419 37.80 9.35 2.57
N LEU A 420 36.90 10.04 3.28
CA LEU A 420 36.84 11.50 3.26
C LEU A 420 38.07 12.12 3.91
N THR A 421 38.48 11.62 5.09
CA THR A 421 39.69 12.11 5.77
C THR A 421 40.93 11.94 4.90
N THR A 422 41.05 10.85 4.15
CA THR A 422 42.21 10.60 3.29
C THR A 422 42.25 11.50 2.07
N VAL A 423 41.09 11.76 1.44
CA VAL A 423 40.99 12.74 0.35
C VAL A 423 41.28 14.15 0.86
N CYS A 424 40.78 14.51 2.05
CA CYS A 424 41.05 15.81 2.67
C CYS A 424 42.53 15.99 3.02
N LEU A 425 43.17 14.99 3.64
CA LEU A 425 44.59 15.03 3.99
C LEU A 425 45.47 15.19 2.74
N ARG A 426 45.09 14.59 1.61
CA ARG A 426 45.85 14.73 0.37
C ARG A 426 45.81 16.14 -0.21
N ASN A 427 44.74 16.90 0.03
CA ASN A 427 44.64 18.29 -0.42
C ASN A 427 45.63 19.24 0.29
N GLY A 428 46.21 18.83 1.43
CA GLY A 428 47.20 19.60 2.20
C GLY A 428 48.61 19.68 1.60
N MET A 429 48.86 19.02 0.46
CA MET A 429 50.15 18.93 -0.25
C MET A 429 51.35 18.51 0.65
N GLU A 430 52.58 18.80 0.21
CA GLU A 430 53.84 18.10 0.51
C GLU A 430 54.09 17.72 1.98
N GLU A 431 53.79 18.63 2.93
CA GLU A 431 53.96 18.40 4.38
C GLU A 431 53.16 17.20 4.91
N THR A 432 52.00 16.92 4.30
CA THR A 432 51.08 15.86 4.74
C THR A 432 51.16 14.60 3.89
N TYR A 433 52.06 14.53 2.90
CA TYR A 433 52.09 13.43 1.91
C TYR A 433 52.38 12.07 2.56
N ILE A 434 53.35 11.99 3.48
CA ILE A 434 53.69 10.73 4.17
C ILE A 434 52.49 10.24 4.96
N VAL A 435 51.85 11.15 5.71
CA VAL A 435 50.65 10.84 6.49
C VAL A 435 49.51 10.39 5.56
N ALA A 436 49.23 11.14 4.50
CA ALA A 436 48.20 10.76 3.52
C ALA A 436 48.45 9.38 2.90
N LYS A 437 49.70 9.06 2.53
CA LYS A 437 50.09 7.75 1.99
C LYS A 437 49.89 6.62 3.01
N THR A 438 50.16 6.85 4.29
CA THR A 438 49.86 5.86 5.34
C THR A 438 48.36 5.63 5.48
N PHE A 439 47.54 6.67 5.45
CA PHE A 439 46.07 6.54 5.47
C PHE A 439 45.54 5.82 4.22
N TYR A 440 46.04 6.11 3.02
CA TYR A 440 45.69 5.35 1.82
C TYR A 440 46.04 3.86 1.94
N SER A 441 47.19 3.53 2.57
CA SER A 441 47.62 2.14 2.78
C SER A 441 46.70 1.41 3.77
N ILE A 442 46.32 2.05 4.88
CA ILE A 442 45.38 1.50 5.85
C ILE A 442 43.99 1.32 5.22
N ILE A 443 43.53 2.31 4.46
CA ILE A 443 42.23 2.26 3.79
C ILE A 443 42.18 1.15 2.73
N LEU A 444 43.27 0.90 2.01
CA LEU A 444 43.35 -0.22 1.08
C LEU A 444 43.03 -1.55 1.79
N ILE A 445 43.58 -1.78 2.99
CA ILE A 445 43.30 -2.98 3.80
C ILE A 445 41.81 -3.07 4.13
N PHE A 446 41.18 -1.97 4.57
CA PHE A 446 39.74 -1.98 4.84
C PHE A 446 38.90 -2.23 3.57
N TYR A 447 39.28 -1.72 2.40
CA TYR A 447 38.58 -2.09 1.16
C TYR A 447 38.80 -3.57 0.79
N PHE A 448 39.96 -4.17 1.08
CA PHE A 448 40.13 -5.62 0.94
C PHE A 448 39.22 -6.40 1.90
N LEU A 449 39.11 -6.01 3.17
CA LEU A 449 38.20 -6.65 4.13
C LEU A 449 36.73 -6.56 3.71
N ARG A 450 36.35 -5.51 2.97
CA ARG A 450 35.00 -5.39 2.40
C ARG A 450 34.67 -6.50 1.38
N LEU A 451 35.67 -7.19 0.79
CA LEU A 451 35.43 -8.34 -0.09
C LEU A 451 34.65 -9.47 0.60
N PHE A 452 34.76 -9.60 1.93
CA PHE A 452 33.99 -10.61 2.69
C PHE A 452 32.48 -10.45 2.51
N GLN A 453 31.99 -9.21 2.32
CA GLN A 453 30.58 -8.96 2.01
C GLN A 453 30.19 -9.60 0.68
N MET A 454 31.05 -9.55 -0.34
CA MET A 454 30.81 -10.16 -1.64
C MET A 454 30.99 -11.69 -1.61
N TYR A 455 31.96 -12.19 -0.83
CA TYR A 455 32.15 -13.63 -0.63
C TYR A 455 30.97 -14.30 0.04
N SER A 456 30.21 -13.55 0.85
CA SER A 456 28.97 -14.05 1.45
C SER A 456 27.99 -14.61 0.42
N MET A 457 28.01 -14.13 -0.83
CA MET A 457 27.15 -14.62 -1.92
C MET A 457 27.49 -16.04 -2.40
N ASN A 458 28.76 -16.45 -2.30
CA ASN A 458 29.18 -17.73 -2.83
C ASN A 458 28.64 -18.87 -1.96
N ARG A 459 28.16 -19.95 -2.60
CA ARG A 459 27.58 -21.11 -1.90
C ARG A 459 28.57 -21.82 -0.98
N ARG A 460 29.87 -21.81 -1.31
CA ARG A 460 30.92 -22.46 -0.51
C ARG A 460 31.53 -21.51 0.53
N LEU A 461 31.94 -20.33 0.09
CA LEU A 461 32.63 -19.36 0.96
C LEU A 461 31.70 -18.59 1.89
N GLY A 462 30.40 -18.51 1.57
CA GLY A 462 29.48 -17.69 2.33
C GLY A 462 29.18 -18.21 3.75
N PRO A 463 28.85 -19.50 3.95
CA PRO A 463 28.73 -20.05 5.30
C PRO A 463 30.03 -19.92 6.10
N GLN A 464 31.17 -20.15 5.44
CA GLN A 464 32.49 -20.03 6.05
C GLN A 464 32.81 -18.61 6.50
N SER A 465 32.44 -17.58 5.72
CA SER A 465 32.66 -16.18 6.12
C SER A 465 31.80 -15.78 7.31
N VAL A 466 30.54 -16.23 7.35
CA VAL A 466 29.66 -16.02 8.52
C VAL A 466 30.25 -16.67 9.77
N MET A 467 30.76 -17.89 9.64
CA MET A 467 31.37 -18.63 10.73
C MET A 467 32.63 -17.92 11.25
N ILE A 468 33.53 -17.44 10.38
CA ILE A 468 34.73 -16.69 10.78
C ILE A 468 34.35 -15.49 11.67
N PHE A 469 33.35 -14.68 11.29
CA PHE A 469 32.94 -13.53 12.10
C PHE A 469 32.36 -13.91 13.45
N GLN A 470 31.67 -15.06 13.54
CA GLN A 470 31.13 -15.53 14.81
C GLN A 470 32.24 -16.08 15.72
N MET A 471 33.23 -16.79 15.17
CA MET A 471 34.41 -17.24 15.90
C MET A 471 35.25 -16.08 16.44
N LEU A 472 35.36 -14.97 15.70
CA LEU A 472 36.12 -13.80 16.13
C LEU A 472 35.53 -13.13 17.38
N VAL A 473 34.21 -13.18 17.56
CA VAL A 473 33.57 -12.67 18.79
C VAL A 473 33.97 -13.51 19.99
N GLU A 474 33.95 -14.84 19.86
CA GLU A 474 34.40 -15.76 20.92
C GLU A 474 35.90 -15.63 21.18
N LEU A 475 36.72 -15.47 20.11
CA LEU A 475 38.15 -15.19 20.21
C LEU A 475 38.40 -13.92 21.04
N SER A 476 37.58 -12.88 20.88
CA SER A 476 37.76 -11.62 21.62
C SER A 476 37.67 -11.78 23.13
N ILE A 477 36.79 -12.68 23.62
CA ILE A 477 36.67 -12.99 25.05
C ILE A 477 37.94 -13.70 25.53
N PHE A 478 38.45 -14.65 24.74
CA PHE A 478 39.70 -15.34 25.06
C PHE A 478 40.92 -14.40 25.04
N LEU A 479 41.00 -13.47 24.08
CA LEU A 479 42.08 -12.48 24.03
C LEU A 479 42.13 -11.63 25.30
N LEU A 480 40.99 -11.34 25.95
CA LEU A 480 40.97 -10.67 27.25
C LEU A 480 41.60 -11.53 28.35
N ILE A 481 41.36 -12.85 28.34
CA ILE A 481 41.99 -13.79 29.27
C ILE A 481 43.51 -13.85 29.01
N LEU A 482 43.93 -13.88 27.74
CA LEU A 482 45.34 -13.87 27.37
C LEU A 482 46.06 -12.60 27.89
N MET A 483 45.41 -11.43 27.83
CA MET A 483 45.97 -10.18 28.33
C MET A 483 46.26 -10.20 29.84
N ILE A 484 45.50 -10.95 30.64
CA ILE A 484 45.72 -11.12 32.09
C ILE A 484 47.08 -11.78 32.36
N PHE A 485 47.57 -12.64 31.46
CA PHE A 485 48.86 -13.31 31.61
C PHE A 485 49.99 -12.59 30.86
N LEU A 486 49.68 -11.99 29.71
CA LEU A 486 50.66 -11.33 28.84
C LEU A 486 51.20 -10.03 29.47
N ILE A 487 50.32 -9.17 29.99
CA ILE A 487 50.72 -7.84 30.52
C ILE A 487 51.62 -7.97 31.75
N PRO A 488 51.27 -8.76 32.80
CA PRO A 488 52.13 -8.89 33.99
C PRO A 488 53.47 -9.53 33.68
N TYR A 489 53.52 -10.54 32.80
CA TYR A 489 54.76 -11.15 32.36
C TYR A 489 55.66 -10.16 31.61
N GLY A 490 55.10 -9.37 30.68
CA GLY A 490 55.85 -8.35 29.94
C GLY A 490 56.44 -7.28 30.85
N ILE A 491 55.64 -6.75 31.78
CA ILE A 491 56.10 -5.74 32.74
C ILE A 491 57.15 -6.33 33.68
N ALA A 492 56.92 -7.52 34.25
CA ALA A 492 57.85 -8.17 35.18
C ALA A 492 59.20 -8.47 34.52
N THR A 493 59.20 -9.02 33.31
CA THR A 493 60.45 -9.32 32.59
C THR A 493 61.19 -8.08 32.11
N GLN A 494 60.48 -6.98 31.80
CA GLN A 494 61.13 -5.70 31.48
C GLN A 494 61.76 -5.10 32.75
N ALA A 495 61.05 -5.09 33.87
CA ALA A 495 61.54 -4.56 35.15
C ALA A 495 62.75 -5.33 35.68
N LEU A 496 62.76 -6.67 35.55
CA LEU A 496 63.88 -7.50 36.00
C LEU A 496 65.13 -7.41 35.10
N ARG A 497 64.96 -7.07 33.81
CA ARG A 497 66.07 -6.89 32.85
C ARG A 497 66.70 -5.50 32.93
N PHE A 498 65.92 -4.46 33.26
CA PHE A 498 66.37 -3.07 33.39
C PHE A 498 66.11 -2.54 34.81
N PRO A 499 66.87 -3.01 35.81
CA PRO A 499 66.63 -2.68 37.21
C PRO A 499 66.87 -1.20 37.57
N TYR A 500 67.69 -0.49 36.79
CA TYR A 500 68.08 0.90 37.09
C TYR A 500 67.28 1.95 36.31
N LEU A 501 66.29 1.53 35.51
CA LEU A 501 65.47 2.43 34.73
C LEU A 501 64.39 3.09 35.60
N THR A 502 64.51 4.39 35.84
CA THR A 502 63.54 5.18 36.64
C THR A 502 62.77 6.21 35.83
N GLU A 503 63.25 6.56 34.64
CA GLU A 503 62.61 7.55 33.77
C GLU A 503 61.50 6.91 32.93
N TYR A 504 60.37 7.60 32.81
CA TYR A 504 59.27 7.16 31.97
C TYR A 504 59.57 7.53 30.51
N ASP A 505 59.80 6.53 29.68
CA ASP A 505 59.73 6.65 28.22
C ASP A 505 58.73 5.62 27.66
N SER A 506 57.94 6.07 26.69
CA SER A 506 56.89 5.28 26.02
C SER A 506 57.48 4.08 25.28
N SER A 507 58.74 4.18 24.86
CA SER A 507 59.49 3.11 24.20
C SER A 507 59.60 1.85 25.06
N TYR A 508 59.87 1.96 26.36
CA TYR A 508 60.05 0.81 27.26
C TYR A 508 58.74 0.06 27.51
N LEU A 509 57.62 0.78 27.64
CA LEU A 509 56.31 0.15 27.76
C LEU A 509 55.92 -0.59 26.47
N LYS A 510 56.21 0.01 25.30
CA LYS A 510 56.01 -0.62 24.00
C LYS A 510 56.86 -1.89 23.87
N ASN A 511 58.13 -1.84 24.27
CA ASN A 511 59.05 -2.97 24.21
C ASN A 511 58.63 -4.10 25.17
N ALA A 512 58.18 -3.78 26.39
CA ALA A 512 57.69 -4.76 27.36
C ALA A 512 56.53 -5.61 26.79
N LEU A 513 55.55 -4.95 26.17
CA LEU A 513 54.40 -5.63 25.56
C LEU A 513 54.79 -6.34 24.26
N HIS A 514 55.67 -5.75 23.46
CA HIS A 514 56.17 -6.34 22.22
C HIS A 514 56.87 -7.68 22.49
N PHE A 515 57.86 -7.71 23.38
CA PHE A 515 58.58 -8.93 23.70
C PHE A 515 57.68 -10.01 24.32
N ALA A 516 56.73 -9.63 25.18
CA ALA A 516 55.78 -10.59 25.75
C ALA A 516 54.89 -11.25 24.67
N TYR A 517 54.42 -10.45 23.71
CA TYR A 517 53.59 -10.93 22.61
C TYR A 517 54.35 -11.81 21.62
N TYR A 518 55.51 -11.38 21.10
CA TYR A 518 56.25 -12.16 20.10
C TYR A 518 56.82 -13.47 20.65
N ARG A 519 57.05 -13.56 21.97
CA ARG A 519 57.39 -14.83 22.63
C ARG A 519 56.27 -15.87 22.57
N LEU A 520 55.00 -15.48 22.35
CA LEU A 520 53.90 -16.43 22.12
C LEU A 520 54.12 -17.26 20.84
N TYR A 521 54.74 -16.64 19.83
CA TYR A 521 54.98 -17.21 18.51
C TYR A 521 56.41 -17.75 18.34
N ASP A 522 57.20 -17.75 19.43
CA ASP A 522 58.60 -18.19 19.44
C ASP A 522 59.54 -17.43 18.48
N ASP A 523 59.22 -16.15 18.20
CA ASP A 523 59.92 -15.34 17.19
C ASP A 523 61.07 -14.50 17.77
N VAL A 524 61.34 -14.60 19.08
CA VAL A 524 62.39 -13.84 19.77
C VAL A 524 63.45 -14.80 20.30
N PRO A 525 64.65 -14.85 19.70
CA PRO A 525 65.75 -15.61 20.25
C PRO A 525 66.06 -15.12 21.67
N MET A 526 66.41 -16.03 22.58
CA MET A 526 66.73 -15.69 23.97
C MET A 526 67.92 -14.72 24.13
N GLU A 527 68.68 -14.47 23.05
CA GLU A 527 70.00 -13.83 23.06
C GLU A 527 70.11 -12.54 22.22
N VAL A 528 69.01 -11.97 21.70
CA VAL A 528 69.13 -10.71 20.95
C VAL A 528 69.32 -9.53 21.93
N ASN A 529 70.59 -9.27 22.24
CA ASN A 529 71.09 -8.03 22.81
C ASN A 529 71.05 -6.91 21.75
N GLU A 530 69.85 -6.52 21.32
CA GLU A 530 69.64 -5.41 20.38
C GLU A 530 70.29 -4.14 20.96
N GLY A 531 71.43 -3.72 20.39
CA GLY A 531 72.14 -2.49 20.75
C GLY A 531 73.30 -2.63 21.75
N CYS A 532 73.65 -3.83 22.21
CA CYS A 532 74.73 -4.04 23.21
C CYS A 532 75.91 -4.84 22.66
N GLU A 533 76.42 -4.45 21.49
CA GLU A 533 77.61 -5.09 20.90
C GLU A 533 78.93 -4.61 21.55
N ASN A 534 78.95 -3.44 22.20
CA ASN A 534 80.17 -2.84 22.78
C ASN A 534 80.00 -2.19 24.18
N SER A 535 78.82 -2.29 24.81
CA SER A 535 78.53 -1.65 26.10
C SER A 535 78.51 -2.69 27.23
N THR A 536 79.03 -2.34 28.41
CA THR A 536 78.83 -3.13 29.63
C THR A 536 77.33 -3.25 29.96
N ALA A 537 76.94 -4.31 30.66
CA ALA A 537 75.54 -4.52 31.05
C ALA A 537 75.13 -3.50 32.13
N ASP A 538 74.78 -2.29 31.70
CA ASP A 538 74.56 -1.13 32.57
C ASP A 538 73.18 -1.13 33.25
N GLY A 539 72.27 -2.04 32.86
CA GLY A 539 70.92 -2.16 33.43
C GLY A 539 69.98 -0.97 33.17
N ILE A 540 70.41 -0.03 32.32
CA ILE A 540 69.65 1.13 31.83
C ILE A 540 69.39 0.96 30.32
N HIS A 541 70.45 0.89 29.51
CA HIS A 541 70.35 0.67 28.05
C HIS A 541 70.56 -0.79 27.64
N CYS A 542 71.32 -1.55 28.44
CA CYS A 542 71.61 -2.96 28.20
C CYS A 542 71.01 -3.87 29.27
N PRO A 543 70.40 -5.02 28.89
CA PRO A 543 69.74 -5.90 29.82
C PRO A 543 70.75 -6.60 30.74
N VAL A 544 70.42 -6.71 32.03
CA VAL A 544 71.20 -7.47 33.01
C VAL A 544 70.62 -8.88 33.12
N TYR A 545 71.50 -9.89 33.23
CA TYR A 545 71.08 -11.26 33.45
C TYR A 545 70.44 -11.42 34.84
N ASN A 546 69.24 -12.00 34.88
CA ASN A 546 68.52 -12.33 36.10
C ASN A 546 67.94 -13.74 35.98
N PHE A 547 68.25 -14.62 36.94
CA PHE A 547 67.81 -16.02 36.93
C PHE A 547 66.27 -16.19 36.98
N VAL A 548 65.55 -15.19 37.52
CA VAL A 548 64.09 -15.21 37.60
C VAL A 548 63.45 -15.04 36.23
N VAL A 549 64.14 -14.39 35.28
CA VAL A 549 63.59 -14.13 33.93
C VAL A 549 63.41 -15.42 33.12
N PRO A 550 64.41 -16.33 33.02
CA PRO A 550 64.22 -17.66 32.44
C PRO A 550 63.16 -18.51 33.16
N LEU A 551 63.07 -18.41 34.49
CA LEU A 551 62.05 -19.11 35.28
C LEU A 551 60.62 -18.63 34.93
N LEU A 552 60.43 -17.31 34.90
CA LEU A 552 59.16 -16.68 34.49
C LEU A 552 58.81 -17.03 33.05
N LEU A 553 59.81 -17.11 32.16
CA LEU A 553 59.61 -17.58 30.78
C LEU A 553 59.11 -19.03 30.76
N ALA A 554 59.73 -19.94 31.51
CA ALA A 554 59.29 -21.34 31.56
C ALA A 554 57.83 -21.48 32.06
N ILE A 555 57.47 -20.74 33.11
CA ILE A 555 56.10 -20.70 33.63
C ILE A 555 55.14 -20.11 32.58
N TYR A 556 55.53 -19.01 31.93
CA TYR A 556 54.75 -18.36 30.88
C TYR A 556 54.51 -19.30 29.70
N MET A 557 55.52 -20.01 29.20
CA MET A 557 55.36 -20.97 28.11
C MET A 557 54.44 -22.13 28.50
N LEU A 558 54.55 -22.64 29.73
CA LEU A 558 53.66 -23.70 30.20
C LEU A 558 52.20 -23.24 30.28
N VAL A 559 51.95 -22.10 30.93
CA VAL A 559 50.59 -21.62 31.15
C VAL A 559 49.97 -21.08 29.86
N VAL A 560 50.69 -20.24 29.12
CA VAL A 560 50.12 -19.54 27.97
C VAL A 560 50.15 -20.42 26.72
N VAL A 561 51.30 -20.99 26.36
CA VAL A 561 51.44 -21.75 25.12
C VAL A 561 50.88 -23.16 25.27
N ILE A 562 51.28 -23.90 26.31
CA ILE A 562 50.87 -25.31 26.46
C ILE A 562 49.44 -25.43 26.97
N LEU A 563 49.01 -24.62 27.94
CA LEU A 563 47.67 -24.72 28.50
C LEU A 563 46.67 -23.84 27.75
N LEU A 564 46.85 -22.52 27.71
CA LEU A 564 45.81 -21.60 27.21
C LEU A 564 45.60 -21.69 25.70
N VAL A 565 46.65 -21.77 24.88
CA VAL A 565 46.49 -21.89 23.41
C VAL A 565 45.87 -23.24 23.02
N ASN A 566 46.26 -24.34 23.67
CA ASN A 566 45.63 -25.65 23.39
C ASN A 566 44.17 -25.69 23.84
N LEU A 567 43.85 -25.05 24.96
CA LEU A 567 42.45 -24.87 25.39
C LEU A 567 41.68 -24.01 24.37
N LEU A 568 42.27 -22.95 23.81
CA LEU A 568 41.67 -22.13 22.76
C LEU A 568 41.34 -22.96 21.52
N ILE A 569 42.28 -23.81 21.08
CA ILE A 569 42.06 -24.69 19.92
C ILE A 569 40.88 -25.64 20.21
N ALA A 570 40.81 -26.24 21.40
CA ALA A 570 39.71 -27.12 21.79
C ALA A 570 38.35 -26.39 21.85
N ILE A 571 38.31 -25.19 22.42
CA ILE A 571 37.12 -24.34 22.43
C ILE A 571 36.70 -24.01 21.00
N PHE A 572 37.64 -23.62 20.14
CA PHE A 572 37.33 -23.33 18.74
C PHE A 572 36.80 -24.54 17.98
N SER A 573 37.33 -25.75 18.20
CA SER A 573 36.77 -26.95 17.57
C SER A 573 35.31 -27.19 17.99
N ASN A 574 35.00 -27.08 19.29
CA ASN A 574 33.63 -27.27 19.78
C ASN A 574 32.68 -26.16 19.31
N VAL A 575 33.11 -24.90 19.40
CA VAL A 575 32.31 -23.74 18.94
C VAL A 575 32.13 -23.82 17.42
N PHE A 576 33.14 -24.23 16.66
CA PHE A 576 33.06 -24.45 15.21
C PHE A 576 31.93 -25.42 14.86
N GLU A 577 31.89 -26.60 15.48
CA GLU A 577 30.85 -27.59 15.20
C GLU A 577 29.44 -27.08 15.54
N ALA A 578 29.30 -26.34 16.64
CA ALA A 578 28.03 -25.75 17.05
C ALA A 578 27.57 -24.66 16.08
N VAL A 579 28.49 -23.75 15.70
CA VAL A 579 28.20 -22.62 14.81
C VAL A 579 28.01 -23.08 13.37
N GLU A 580 28.72 -24.10 12.89
CA GLU A 580 28.60 -24.59 11.52
C GLU A 580 27.14 -24.99 11.20
N LYS A 581 26.49 -25.72 12.13
CA LYS A 581 25.10 -26.16 12.00
C LYS A 581 24.12 -24.99 11.83
N GLU A 582 24.31 -23.90 12.57
CA GLU A 582 23.45 -22.72 12.52
C GLU A 582 23.84 -21.76 11.36
N SER A 583 25.12 -21.72 10.98
CA SER A 583 25.67 -20.81 9.97
C SER A 583 25.04 -21.01 8.59
N LEU A 584 24.68 -22.25 8.24
CA LEU A 584 24.02 -22.55 6.97
C LEU A 584 22.62 -21.92 6.90
N HIS A 585 21.86 -21.97 8.01
CA HIS A 585 20.55 -21.33 8.10
C HIS A 585 20.67 -19.81 8.05
N PHE A 586 21.69 -19.26 8.72
CA PHE A 586 22.00 -17.84 8.66
C PHE A 586 22.35 -17.40 7.24
N TRP A 587 23.29 -18.09 6.57
CA TRP A 587 23.71 -17.80 5.20
C TRP A 587 22.53 -17.82 4.21
N LYS A 588 21.67 -18.85 4.31
CA LYS A 588 20.44 -18.96 3.50
C LYS A 588 19.46 -17.80 3.71
N ALA A 589 19.39 -17.25 4.92
CA ALA A 589 18.60 -16.05 5.21
C ALA A 589 19.29 -14.77 4.69
N THR A 590 20.62 -14.69 4.81
CA THR A 590 21.44 -13.60 4.24
C THR A 590 21.27 -13.51 2.73
N MET A 591 21.18 -14.64 2.01
CA MET A 591 20.88 -14.67 0.57
C MET A 591 19.59 -13.92 0.22
N LEU A 592 18.54 -14.08 1.03
CA LEU A 592 17.28 -13.38 0.80
C LEU A 592 17.42 -11.87 1.01
N ARG A 593 18.20 -11.46 2.03
CA ARG A 593 18.52 -10.03 2.28
C ARG A 593 19.25 -9.42 1.11
N LEU A 594 20.31 -10.09 0.64
CA LEU A 594 21.10 -9.69 -0.53
C LEU A 594 20.23 -9.59 -1.79
N LEU A 595 19.28 -10.52 -2.00
CA LEU A 595 18.35 -10.45 -3.13
C LEU A 595 17.56 -9.13 -3.13
N PHE A 596 16.98 -8.73 -2.00
CA PHE A 596 16.22 -7.46 -1.94
C PHE A 596 17.12 -6.23 -2.02
N GLU A 597 18.35 -6.31 -1.51
CA GLU A 597 19.36 -5.27 -1.65
C GLU A 597 19.73 -5.05 -3.13
N TYR A 598 20.10 -6.11 -3.85
CA TYR A 598 20.46 -6.02 -5.28
C TYR A 598 19.27 -5.73 -6.20
N LYS A 599 18.04 -6.07 -5.80
CA LYS A 599 16.83 -5.59 -6.50
C LYS A 599 16.73 -4.06 -6.45
N LYS A 600 17.04 -3.44 -5.30
CA LYS A 600 17.03 -1.98 -5.10
C LYS A 600 18.31 -1.27 -5.53
N ALA A 601 19.40 -2.02 -5.70
CA ALA A 601 20.71 -1.50 -6.10
C ALA A 601 20.67 -0.83 -7.49
N PRO A 602 21.56 0.16 -7.73
CA PRO A 602 21.70 0.80 -9.03
C PRO A 602 22.11 -0.22 -10.08
N ILE A 603 21.75 0.07 -11.33
CA ILE A 603 22.03 -0.80 -12.47
C ILE A 603 23.53 -0.76 -12.78
N VAL A 604 24.13 0.43 -12.65
CA VAL A 604 25.52 0.67 -13.02
C VAL A 604 26.42 0.68 -11.77
N PRO A 605 27.57 -0.02 -11.78
CA PRO A 605 28.52 -0.03 -10.67
C PRO A 605 29.34 1.26 -10.56
N SER A 606 29.99 1.45 -9.41
CA SER A 606 30.98 2.51 -9.19
C SER A 606 32.13 2.40 -10.21
N PRO A 607 32.56 3.48 -10.88
CA PRO A 607 32.34 4.89 -10.53
C PRO A 607 31.14 5.54 -11.23
N PHE A 608 30.59 4.90 -12.26
CA PHE A 608 29.49 5.43 -13.08
C PHE A 608 28.16 5.54 -12.31
N SER A 609 28.06 4.89 -11.14
CA SER A 609 26.95 5.06 -10.20
C SER A 609 26.75 6.52 -9.76
N LEU A 610 27.77 7.38 -9.87
CA LEU A 610 27.67 8.83 -9.67
C LEU A 610 26.63 9.45 -10.62
N PHE A 611 26.68 9.14 -11.92
CA PHE A 611 25.75 9.70 -12.90
C PHE A 611 24.30 9.25 -12.66
N GLN A 612 24.10 7.98 -12.31
CA GLN A 612 22.78 7.47 -11.94
C GLN A 612 22.26 8.19 -10.68
N SER A 613 23.11 8.38 -9.69
CA SER A 613 22.73 9.06 -8.44
C SER A 613 22.36 10.52 -8.69
N LEU A 614 23.11 11.23 -9.54
CA LEU A 614 22.78 12.59 -9.97
C LEU A 614 21.42 12.63 -10.68
N TYR A 615 21.18 11.75 -11.65
CA TYR A 615 19.90 11.66 -12.36
C TYR A 615 18.71 11.43 -11.43
N GLU A 616 18.83 10.50 -10.48
CA GLU A 616 17.80 10.23 -9.48
C GLU A 616 17.55 11.43 -8.55
N THR A 617 18.61 12.13 -8.12
CA THR A 617 18.45 13.34 -7.28
C THR A 617 17.75 14.47 -8.03
N VAL A 618 18.00 14.63 -9.34
CA VAL A 618 17.31 15.62 -10.18
C VAL A 618 15.83 15.28 -10.33
N ILE A 619 15.49 14.00 -10.55
CA ILE A 619 14.08 13.57 -10.58
C ILE A 619 13.42 13.82 -9.22
N TYR A 620 14.08 13.43 -8.13
CA TYR A 620 13.52 13.60 -6.79
C TYR A 620 13.27 15.06 -6.44
N THR A 621 14.20 15.97 -6.77
CA THR A 621 14.00 17.41 -6.54
C THR A 621 12.91 17.98 -7.44
N TYR A 622 12.82 17.51 -8.68
CA TYR A 622 11.74 17.87 -9.60
C TYR A 622 10.36 17.41 -9.09
N GLU A 623 10.22 16.14 -8.68
CA GLU A 623 8.98 15.61 -8.10
C GLU A 623 8.62 16.28 -6.78
N ALA A 624 9.61 16.55 -5.90
CA ALA A 624 9.39 17.28 -4.67
C ALA A 624 8.93 18.71 -4.92
N CYS A 625 9.48 19.36 -5.95
CA CYS A 625 9.06 20.69 -6.41
C CYS A 625 7.61 20.67 -6.92
N ILE A 626 7.25 19.70 -7.77
CA ILE A 626 5.87 19.50 -8.25
C ILE A 626 4.91 19.25 -7.07
N LYS A 627 5.28 18.38 -6.14
CA LYS A 627 4.45 18.02 -4.98
C LYS A 627 4.25 19.21 -4.04
N ARG A 628 5.31 20.02 -3.83
CA ARG A 628 5.21 21.31 -3.11
C ARG A 628 4.30 22.28 -3.86
N TYR A 629 4.48 22.47 -5.16
CA TYR A 629 3.64 23.34 -5.98
C TYR A 629 2.15 22.93 -5.91
N LEU A 630 1.85 21.63 -6.05
CA LEU A 630 0.49 21.09 -5.94
C LEU A 630 -0.10 21.26 -4.53
N ASN A 631 0.67 21.04 -3.47
CA ASN A 631 0.23 21.28 -2.09
C ASN A 631 -0.04 22.76 -1.81
N THR A 632 0.83 23.66 -2.24
CA THR A 632 0.63 25.11 -2.12
C THR A 632 -0.61 25.56 -2.88
N LYS A 633 -0.85 25.02 -4.09
CA LYS A 633 -2.05 25.28 -4.88
C LYS A 633 -3.32 24.76 -4.19
N ARG A 634 -3.27 23.57 -3.56
CA ARG A 634 -4.38 22.99 -2.79
C ARG A 634 -4.71 23.81 -1.53
N LEU A 635 -3.70 24.25 -0.80
CA LEU A 635 -3.84 25.13 0.38
C LEU A 635 -4.41 26.49 0.01
N ARG A 636 -3.95 27.11 -1.09
CA ARG A 636 -4.54 28.35 -1.61
C ARG A 636 -6.02 28.19 -1.98
N ARG A 637 -6.39 27.07 -2.60
CA ARG A 637 -7.79 26.77 -2.95
C ARG A 637 -8.69 26.61 -1.72
N ASN A 638 -8.22 25.92 -0.68
CA ASN A 638 -8.93 25.78 0.60
C ASN A 638 -9.03 27.11 1.38
N ARG A 639 -8.01 27.98 1.28
CA ARG A 639 -8.04 29.31 1.91
C ARG A 639 -9.02 30.25 1.19
N GLN A 640 -9.06 30.22 -0.14
CA GLN A 640 -10.02 31.00 -0.94
C GLN A 640 -11.46 30.58 -0.64
N SER A 641 -11.74 29.27 -0.57
CA SER A 641 -13.08 28.76 -0.22
C SER A 641 -13.51 29.15 1.20
N ASN A 642 -12.58 29.19 2.16
CA ASN A 642 -12.90 29.60 3.53
C ASN A 642 -13.15 31.11 3.65
N ILE A 643 -12.45 31.93 2.86
CA ILE A 643 -12.66 33.40 2.83
C ILE A 643 -13.99 33.75 2.16
N GLU A 644 -14.36 33.07 1.07
CA GLU A 644 -15.66 33.25 0.41
C GLU A 644 -16.83 32.83 1.30
N VAL A 645 -16.69 31.74 2.07
CA VAL A 645 -17.70 31.31 3.06
C VAL A 645 -17.83 32.30 4.21
N GLY A 646 -16.71 32.87 4.71
CA GLY A 646 -16.74 33.89 5.76
C GLY A 646 -17.42 35.19 5.32
N ARG A 647 -17.14 35.67 4.11
CA ARG A 647 -17.72 36.90 3.56
C ARG A 647 -19.23 36.78 3.31
N VAL A 648 -19.71 35.58 2.98
CA VAL A 648 -21.15 35.29 2.83
C VAL A 648 -21.86 35.21 4.18
N ILE A 649 -21.18 34.77 5.25
CA ILE A 649 -21.73 34.78 6.60
C ILE A 649 -21.87 36.22 7.11
N GLU A 650 -20.85 37.06 6.89
CA GLU A 650 -20.85 38.49 7.26
C GLU A 650 -21.95 39.29 6.53
N LEU A 651 -22.18 38.98 5.24
CA LEU A 651 -23.26 39.59 4.46
C LEU A 651 -24.65 39.13 4.90
N CYS A 652 -24.78 37.92 5.45
CA CYS A 652 -26.03 37.40 6.00
C CYS A 652 -26.32 37.96 7.39
N GLU A 653 -25.29 38.26 8.20
CA GLU A 653 -25.45 38.92 9.50
C GLU A 653 -25.87 40.39 9.34
N SER A 654 -25.37 41.10 8.30
CA SER A 654 -25.77 42.49 8.03
C SER A 654 -27.21 42.68 7.51
N ILE A 655 -27.90 41.59 7.12
CA ILE A 655 -29.30 41.64 6.65
C ILE A 655 -30.29 41.53 7.83
N ASN A 656 -29.84 41.07 9.00
CA ASN A 656 -30.70 40.81 10.17
C ASN A 656 -30.90 42.02 11.10
N GLU A 657 -30.36 43.21 10.80
CA GLU A 657 -30.49 44.40 11.65
C GLU A 657 -31.65 45.35 11.26
N VAL A 658 -32.53 44.95 10.34
CA VAL A 658 -33.69 45.76 9.94
C VAL A 658 -34.95 44.94 10.15
N ASP A 659 -35.88 45.48 10.94
CA ASP A 659 -37.23 45.01 11.26
C ASP A 659 -37.40 44.18 12.56
N GLU A 660 -37.33 44.85 13.71
CA GLU A 660 -38.04 44.45 14.93
C GLU A 660 -39.06 45.54 15.31
N GLU A 661 -40.36 45.28 15.11
CA GLU A 661 -41.45 45.86 15.91
C GLU A 661 -42.73 45.00 15.83
N ASN A 662 -43.08 44.39 16.98
CA ASN A 662 -44.38 43.96 17.53
C ASN A 662 -45.41 43.19 16.66
N ASP A 663 -45.62 41.89 16.95
CA ASP A 663 -46.73 41.38 17.80
C ASP A 663 -46.89 39.84 17.69
N GLU A 664 -47.13 39.22 18.86
CA GLU A 664 -47.09 37.78 19.16
C GLU A 664 -48.27 36.97 18.58
N GLU A 665 -48.38 36.79 17.26
CA GLU A 665 -49.24 35.73 16.68
C GLU A 665 -48.61 35.00 15.47
N LEU A 666 -47.35 35.29 15.13
CA LEU A 666 -46.68 34.81 13.90
C LEU A 666 -45.58 33.74 14.13
N GLU A 667 -45.37 33.21 15.34
CA GLU A 667 -44.22 32.32 15.64
C GLU A 667 -44.33 30.85 15.17
N ASN A 668 -45.49 30.42 14.67
CA ASN A 668 -45.66 29.07 14.14
C ASN A 668 -45.51 28.98 12.62
N ALA A 669 -45.80 30.06 11.89
CA ALA A 669 -45.61 30.11 10.43
C ALA A 669 -44.13 30.34 10.06
N ASP A 670 -43.40 31.14 10.85
CA ASP A 670 -42.00 31.45 10.57
C ASP A 670 -41.05 30.27 10.80
N ARG A 671 -41.35 29.33 11.70
CA ARG A 671 -40.53 28.12 11.88
C ARG A 671 -40.57 27.17 10.68
N ASP A 672 -41.70 27.12 9.98
CA ASP A 672 -41.87 26.31 8.77
C ASP A 672 -41.24 27.00 7.54
N ILE A 673 -41.30 28.34 7.47
CA ILE A 673 -40.58 29.15 6.47
C ILE A 673 -39.06 29.08 6.68
N GLU A 674 -38.60 29.07 7.93
CA GLU A 674 -37.18 28.99 8.29
C GLU A 674 -36.61 27.58 8.05
N THR A 675 -37.39 26.51 8.32
CA THR A 675 -37.01 25.15 7.91
C THR A 675 -37.06 24.97 6.39
N TYR A 676 -37.98 25.65 5.70
CA TYR A 676 -38.05 25.70 4.25
C TYR A 676 -36.82 26.40 3.65
N LYS A 677 -36.48 27.62 4.08
CA LYS A 677 -35.27 28.37 3.66
C LYS A 677 -33.99 27.56 3.91
N ASN A 678 -33.85 26.95 5.09
CA ASN A 678 -32.69 26.13 5.43
C ASN A 678 -32.58 24.84 4.60
N SER A 679 -33.72 24.27 4.18
CA SER A 679 -33.75 23.09 3.32
C SER A 679 -33.37 23.40 1.87
N VAL A 680 -33.75 24.57 1.35
CA VAL A 680 -33.39 25.07 0.02
C VAL A 680 -31.89 25.39 -0.04
N ILE A 681 -31.34 26.05 0.99
CA ILE A 681 -29.90 26.36 1.11
C ILE A 681 -29.06 25.06 1.19
N GLN A 682 -29.53 24.03 1.92
CA GLN A 682 -28.86 22.73 1.94
C GLN A 682 -28.90 22.02 0.58
N MET A 683 -30.03 22.11 -0.13
CA MET A 683 -30.16 21.57 -1.49
C MET A 683 -29.23 22.28 -2.48
N GLN A 684 -29.10 23.60 -2.39
CA GLN A 684 -28.16 24.40 -3.17
C GLN A 684 -26.71 23.99 -2.91
N ARG A 685 -26.31 23.85 -1.64
CA ARG A 685 -24.95 23.39 -1.26
C ARG A 685 -24.65 21.98 -1.77
N TRP A 686 -25.65 21.09 -1.75
CA TRP A 686 -25.51 19.73 -2.26
C TRP A 686 -25.40 19.70 -3.79
N ALA A 687 -26.25 20.45 -4.50
CA ALA A 687 -26.25 20.52 -5.97
C ALA A 687 -24.97 21.17 -6.51
N VAL A 688 -24.53 22.30 -5.94
CA VAL A 688 -23.25 22.94 -6.28
C VAL A 688 -22.08 22.00 -5.97
N GLY A 689 -22.13 21.27 -4.85
CA GLY A 689 -21.14 20.24 -4.52
C GLY A 689 -21.07 19.09 -5.55
N GLN A 690 -22.19 18.68 -6.12
CA GLN A 690 -22.25 17.66 -7.18
C GLN A 690 -21.77 18.19 -8.54
N VAL A 691 -22.11 19.43 -8.91
CA VAL A 691 -21.63 20.08 -10.14
C VAL A 691 -20.12 20.34 -10.07
N LEU A 692 -19.60 20.77 -8.91
CA LEU A 692 -18.17 20.91 -8.66
C LEU A 692 -17.45 19.56 -8.62
N ARG A 693 -18.09 18.51 -8.08
CA ARG A 693 -17.59 17.13 -8.20
C ARG A 693 -17.53 16.68 -9.66
N GLN A 694 -18.55 16.93 -10.48
CA GLN A 694 -18.52 16.59 -11.91
C GLN A 694 -17.49 17.42 -12.69
N LYS A 695 -17.31 18.72 -12.39
CA LYS A 695 -16.26 19.56 -13.01
C LYS A 695 -14.85 19.11 -12.58
N SER A 696 -14.67 18.74 -11.31
CA SER A 696 -13.40 18.21 -10.79
C SER A 696 -13.11 16.80 -11.31
N PHE A 697 -14.14 15.97 -11.51
CA PHE A 697 -14.04 14.66 -12.15
C PHE A 697 -13.69 14.83 -13.63
N LYS A 698 -14.32 15.77 -14.37
CA LYS A 698 -13.96 16.12 -15.76
C LYS A 698 -12.58 16.79 -15.91
N ALA A 699 -12.04 17.41 -14.87
CA ALA A 699 -10.70 18.00 -14.88
C ALA A 699 -9.61 17.01 -14.42
N ALA A 700 -9.96 16.00 -13.61
CA ALA A 700 -9.07 14.92 -13.17
C ALA A 700 -9.11 13.70 -14.12
N SER A 701 -10.20 13.52 -14.86
CA SER A 701 -10.32 12.62 -16.01
C SER A 701 -10.28 13.47 -17.28
N GLY A 702 -9.08 13.68 -17.84
CA GLY A 702 -8.96 14.18 -19.20
C GLY A 702 -9.80 13.29 -20.13
N ALA A 703 -10.76 13.93 -20.82
CA ALA A 703 -11.70 13.34 -21.77
C ALA A 703 -12.67 12.27 -21.21
N VAL A 704 -13.97 12.55 -21.26
CA VAL A 704 -14.96 11.47 -21.37
C VAL A 704 -14.71 10.80 -22.72
N ASN A 705 -14.22 9.56 -22.63
CA ASN A 705 -13.72 8.68 -23.68
C ASN A 705 -14.57 8.62 -24.95
N THR A 706 -14.09 9.31 -25.99
CA THR A 706 -13.84 8.70 -27.29
C THR A 706 -12.33 8.73 -27.51
N HIS A 707 -11.62 7.66 -27.16
CA HIS A 707 -10.22 7.56 -27.55
C HIS A 707 -10.17 7.40 -29.07
N ARG A 708 -9.80 8.48 -29.77
CA ARG A 708 -9.43 8.45 -31.19
C ARG A 708 -7.95 8.04 -31.23
N ILE A 709 -7.65 6.78 -31.53
CA ILE A 709 -6.26 6.34 -31.70
C ILE A 709 -5.73 6.99 -32.99
N SER A 710 -4.80 7.93 -32.84
CA SER A 710 -4.30 8.83 -33.90
C SER A 710 -3.53 8.17 -35.05
N LYS A 711 -3.60 6.83 -35.19
CA LYS A 711 -2.99 6.09 -36.31
C LYS A 711 -3.93 5.12 -37.04
N THR A 712 -5.11 4.79 -36.49
CA THR A 712 -6.05 3.82 -37.10
C THR A 712 -7.48 4.34 -37.23
N GLY A 713 -7.78 5.53 -36.72
CA GLY A 713 -9.10 6.17 -36.84
C GLY A 713 -10.24 5.40 -36.15
N LEU A 714 -9.94 4.44 -35.27
CA LEU A 714 -10.93 3.67 -34.52
C LEU A 714 -11.35 4.42 -33.24
N VAL A 715 -12.65 4.53 -33.01
CA VAL A 715 -13.25 5.14 -31.82
C VAL A 715 -13.73 4.02 -30.89
N VAL A 716 -13.28 4.05 -29.63
CA VAL A 716 -13.71 3.11 -28.58
C VAL A 716 -14.76 3.77 -27.70
N LYS A 717 -15.91 3.12 -27.52
CA LYS A 717 -16.95 3.51 -26.55
C LYS A 717 -16.99 2.49 -25.42
N ARG A 718 -17.21 2.96 -24.19
CA ARG A 718 -17.31 2.09 -23.00
C ARG A 718 -18.68 2.23 -22.36
N HIS A 719 -19.38 1.12 -22.16
CA HIS A 719 -20.71 1.12 -21.56
C HIS A 719 -20.62 1.50 -20.07
N PRO A 720 -21.38 2.49 -19.58
CA PRO A 720 -21.17 3.08 -18.26
C PRO A 720 -21.54 2.15 -17.09
N LEU A 721 -22.40 1.14 -17.32
CA LEU A 721 -22.87 0.22 -16.29
C LEU A 721 -22.17 -1.15 -16.33
N THR A 722 -21.85 -1.64 -17.53
CA THR A 722 -21.24 -2.98 -17.72
C THR A 722 -19.73 -2.90 -17.93
N GLY A 723 -19.19 -1.72 -18.24
CA GLY A 723 -17.78 -1.51 -18.53
C GLY A 723 -17.30 -2.19 -19.81
N SER A 724 -18.20 -2.74 -20.64
CA SER A 724 -17.87 -3.37 -21.92
C SER A 724 -17.37 -2.32 -22.92
N GLU A 725 -16.31 -2.65 -23.63
CA GLU A 725 -15.73 -1.81 -24.65
C GLU A 725 -16.28 -2.23 -26.02
N SER A 726 -16.79 -1.27 -26.76
CA SER A 726 -17.27 -1.44 -28.13
C SER A 726 -16.37 -0.68 -29.10
N TYR A 727 -15.97 -1.40 -30.15
CA TYR A 727 -15.05 -0.93 -31.18
C TYR A 727 -15.83 -0.62 -32.46
N LEU A 728 -15.42 0.42 -33.18
CA LEU A 728 -15.91 0.68 -34.54
C LEU A 728 -15.38 -0.42 -35.49
N SER A 729 -16.18 -0.89 -36.44
CA SER A 729 -15.78 -1.89 -37.42
C SER A 729 -14.66 -1.38 -38.36
N PRO A 730 -13.82 -2.27 -38.95
CA PRO A 730 -12.84 -1.87 -39.95
C PRO A 730 -13.50 -1.20 -41.16
N MET A 731 -12.73 -0.39 -41.90
CA MET A 731 -13.26 0.39 -43.02
C MET A 731 -13.80 -0.52 -44.12
N PRO A 732 -14.99 -0.26 -44.70
CA PRO A 732 -15.55 -1.11 -45.75
C PRO A 732 -14.62 -1.16 -46.96
N HIS A 733 -14.62 -2.31 -47.65
CA HIS A 733 -13.93 -2.42 -48.94
C HIS A 733 -14.41 -1.30 -49.88
N HIS A 734 -13.46 -0.66 -50.57
CA HIS A 734 -13.67 0.47 -51.49
C HIS A 734 -13.84 1.87 -50.84
N TRP A 735 -13.48 2.06 -49.58
CA TRP A 735 -13.41 3.39 -48.96
C TRP A 735 -12.00 3.72 -48.45
N SER A 736 -11.58 4.98 -48.62
CA SER A 736 -10.34 5.51 -48.02
C SER A 736 -10.58 6.86 -47.34
N SER A 737 -9.68 7.23 -46.43
CA SER A 737 -9.66 8.54 -45.78
C SER A 737 -8.45 9.35 -46.25
N SER A 738 -8.67 10.59 -46.69
CA SER A 738 -7.64 11.59 -47.00
C SER A 738 -7.81 12.80 -46.08
N SER A 739 -6.79 13.66 -45.97
CA SER A 739 -6.89 14.95 -45.27
C SER A 739 -6.89 16.09 -46.28
N ASP A 740 -7.85 17.00 -46.17
CA ASP A 740 -7.86 18.23 -46.99
C ASP A 740 -6.82 19.24 -46.48
N GLY A 741 -6.49 20.24 -47.31
CA GLY A 741 -5.52 21.30 -46.99
C GLY A 741 -5.84 22.15 -45.73
N HIS A 742 -7.03 22.00 -45.16
CA HIS A 742 -7.44 22.60 -43.88
C HIS A 742 -7.35 21.65 -42.67
N GLY A 743 -6.79 20.44 -42.83
CA GLY A 743 -6.58 19.47 -41.74
C GLY A 743 -7.82 18.61 -41.39
N ASN A 744 -8.91 18.72 -42.15
CA ASN A 744 -10.12 17.92 -41.97
C ASN A 744 -10.02 16.58 -42.71
N THR A 745 -10.53 15.50 -42.11
CA THR A 745 -10.53 14.16 -42.71
C THR A 745 -11.72 13.99 -43.67
N LEU A 746 -11.44 13.72 -44.94
CA LEU A 746 -12.38 13.53 -46.03
C LEU A 746 -12.39 12.06 -46.46
N PHE A 747 -13.58 11.43 -46.53
CA PHE A 747 -13.74 10.04 -46.92
C PHE A 747 -14.18 9.92 -48.37
N ILE A 748 -13.50 9.07 -49.15
CA ILE A 748 -13.72 8.91 -50.59
C ILE A 748 -14.12 7.47 -50.87
N LYS A 749 -15.25 7.29 -51.58
CA LYS A 749 -15.71 5.99 -52.06
C LYS A 749 -15.13 5.73 -53.46
N PHE A 750 -14.39 4.64 -53.63
CA PHE A 750 -13.97 4.14 -54.94
C PHE A 750 -15.09 3.26 -55.53
N VAL A 751 -15.41 3.46 -56.80
CA VAL A 751 -16.30 2.56 -57.55
C VAL A 751 -15.42 1.78 -58.52
N LEU A 752 -15.38 0.45 -58.38
CA LEU A 752 -14.65 -0.41 -59.31
C LEU A 752 -15.58 -0.72 -60.50
N VAL A 753 -15.34 -0.07 -61.64
CA VAL A 753 -15.99 -0.42 -62.91
C VAL A 753 -15.07 -1.38 -63.65
N LEU A 754 -15.47 -2.64 -63.80
CA LEU A 754 -14.82 -3.60 -64.68
C LEU A 754 -15.19 -3.26 -66.13
N LEU A 755 -14.31 -2.53 -66.82
CA LEU A 755 -14.31 -2.45 -68.28
C LEU A 755 -12.90 -2.75 -68.79
N LEU A 756 -12.84 -3.73 -69.70
CA LEU A 756 -11.69 -4.08 -70.50
C LEU A 756 -11.34 -2.91 -71.43
N TYR A 757 -10.03 -2.69 -71.59
CA TYR A 757 -9.37 -1.81 -72.56
C TYR A 757 -9.37 -0.28 -72.32
N GLU A 758 -8.14 0.23 -72.38
CA GLU A 758 -7.65 1.62 -72.48
C GLU A 758 -7.89 2.59 -71.30
N GLY A 759 -6.78 3.20 -70.87
CA GLY A 759 -6.67 3.95 -69.63
C GLY A 759 -7.26 5.35 -69.70
N PHE A 760 -8.10 5.68 -68.71
CA PHE A 760 -8.27 7.01 -68.13
C PHE A 760 -9.08 6.84 -66.82
N SER A 761 -8.46 7.01 -65.65
CA SER A 761 -9.18 6.95 -64.36
C SER A 761 -9.77 8.32 -64.03
N SER A 762 -11.02 8.56 -64.42
CA SER A 762 -11.83 9.66 -63.87
C SER A 762 -12.40 9.26 -62.51
N ILE A 763 -12.02 9.98 -61.45
CA ILE A 763 -12.45 9.75 -60.07
C ILE A 763 -13.82 10.42 -59.86
N ASN A 764 -14.91 9.75 -60.26
CA ASN A 764 -16.26 10.15 -59.85
C ASN A 764 -16.77 9.28 -58.69
N GLY A 765 -16.04 9.35 -57.58
CA GLY A 765 -16.42 8.78 -56.30
C GLY A 765 -17.10 9.83 -55.41
N SER A 766 -18.17 9.44 -54.71
CA SER A 766 -18.85 10.29 -53.72
C SER A 766 -17.87 10.62 -52.58
N LYS A 767 -17.75 11.90 -52.23
CA LYS A 767 -16.91 12.41 -51.14
C LYS A 767 -17.80 12.77 -49.95
N THR A 768 -17.45 12.30 -48.75
CA THR A 768 -18.20 12.61 -47.53
C THR A 768 -17.25 12.97 -46.39
N TYR A 769 -17.55 14.04 -45.66
CA TYR A 769 -16.84 14.37 -44.41
C TYR A 769 -17.29 13.51 -43.22
N ILE A 770 -18.43 12.84 -43.37
CA ILE A 770 -19.00 11.93 -42.38
C ILE A 770 -18.37 10.55 -42.58
N ASP A 771 -17.93 9.95 -41.47
CA ASP A 771 -17.28 8.64 -41.47
C ASP A 771 -18.28 7.53 -41.84
N PRO A 772 -18.09 6.82 -42.97
CA PRO A 772 -19.01 5.79 -43.45
C PRO A 772 -19.11 4.59 -42.49
N ARG A 773 -18.19 4.45 -41.54
CA ARG A 773 -18.23 3.39 -40.52
C ARG A 773 -19.31 3.61 -39.45
N LEU A 774 -19.84 4.83 -39.33
CA LEU A 774 -20.88 5.14 -38.33
C LEU A 774 -22.23 4.47 -38.61
N SER A 775 -22.47 3.99 -39.85
CA SER A 775 -23.67 3.24 -40.22
C SER A 775 -23.58 1.73 -39.93
N LEU A 776 -22.40 1.24 -39.51
CA LEU A 776 -22.18 -0.18 -39.21
C LEU A 776 -22.31 -0.47 -37.70
N PRO A 777 -22.79 -1.67 -37.32
CA PRO A 777 -22.93 -2.05 -35.93
C PRO A 777 -21.57 -2.15 -35.22
N PHE A 778 -21.50 -1.64 -33.99
CA PHE A 778 -20.28 -1.70 -33.17
C PHE A 778 -19.98 -3.14 -32.74
N LEU A 779 -18.71 -3.56 -32.85
CA LEU A 779 -18.24 -4.85 -32.36
C LEU A 779 -18.07 -4.77 -30.83
N SER A 780 -18.78 -5.60 -30.08
CA SER A 780 -18.68 -5.66 -28.62
C SER A 780 -17.94 -6.92 -28.17
N VAL A 781 -17.04 -6.78 -27.20
CA VAL A 781 -16.39 -7.93 -26.54
C VAL A 781 -17.08 -8.15 -25.19
N PRO A 782 -17.80 -9.27 -24.98
CA PRO A 782 -18.50 -9.49 -23.73
C PRO A 782 -17.52 -9.76 -22.59
N LYS A 783 -17.70 -9.09 -21.44
CA LYS A 783 -17.16 -9.52 -20.14
C LYS A 783 -18.22 -10.36 -19.45
N CYS A 784 -17.88 -11.61 -19.09
CA CYS A 784 -18.79 -12.51 -18.38
C CYS A 784 -19.16 -11.96 -17.00
N ARG A 785 -20.46 -11.77 -16.76
CA ARG A 785 -21.10 -11.81 -15.44
C ARG A 785 -22.49 -12.42 -15.62
N LEU A 786 -22.89 -13.26 -14.65
CA LEU A 786 -24.15 -14.00 -14.64
C LEU A 786 -25.35 -13.12 -15.01
N GLU A 787 -26.09 -13.56 -16.03
CA GLU A 787 -27.32 -12.95 -16.49
C GLU A 787 -28.40 -13.07 -15.40
N LYS A 788 -28.89 -11.91 -14.93
CA LYS A 788 -30.29 -11.84 -14.52
C LYS A 788 -31.09 -11.65 -15.80
N SER A 789 -31.92 -12.64 -16.17
CA SER A 789 -32.79 -12.57 -17.34
C SER A 789 -33.65 -11.30 -17.26
N ILE A 790 -33.59 -10.46 -18.28
CA ILE A 790 -34.48 -9.31 -18.42
C ILE A 790 -35.87 -9.87 -18.78
N ARG A 791 -36.89 -9.59 -17.95
CA ARG A 791 -38.26 -10.12 -18.14
C ARG A 791 -39.07 -9.36 -19.20
N PHE A 792 -38.67 -8.15 -19.58
CA PHE A 792 -39.38 -7.28 -20.53
C PHE A 792 -38.41 -6.52 -21.44
N ASP A 793 -38.69 -6.49 -22.74
CA ASP A 793 -37.86 -5.81 -23.75
C ASP A 793 -38.21 -4.31 -23.89
N ASN A 794 -37.34 -3.55 -24.56
CA ASN A 794 -37.51 -2.11 -24.82
C ASN A 794 -38.76 -1.74 -25.66
N LEU A 795 -39.44 -2.75 -26.22
CA LEU A 795 -40.66 -2.60 -27.03
C LEU A 795 -41.94 -2.99 -26.26
N ALA A 796 -41.82 -3.44 -25.01
CA ALA A 796 -42.97 -3.86 -24.20
C ALA A 796 -43.92 -2.68 -23.96
N THR A 797 -45.21 -2.89 -24.18
CA THR A 797 -46.22 -1.85 -23.95
C THR A 797 -46.53 -1.69 -22.46
N VAL A 798 -46.95 -0.50 -22.04
CA VAL A 798 -47.39 -0.24 -20.65
C VAL A 798 -48.48 -1.23 -20.22
N SER A 799 -49.38 -1.59 -21.15
CA SER A 799 -50.42 -2.58 -20.90
C SER A 799 -49.84 -3.99 -20.67
N GLU A 800 -48.86 -4.43 -21.46
CA GLU A 800 -48.20 -5.74 -21.28
C GLU A 800 -47.48 -5.85 -19.92
N VAL A 801 -46.80 -4.78 -19.50
CA VAL A 801 -46.08 -4.75 -18.21
C VAL A 801 -47.05 -4.76 -17.03
N LEU A 802 -48.22 -4.13 -17.17
CA LEU A 802 -49.21 -4.01 -16.09
C LEU A 802 -50.18 -5.21 -16.00
N ASN A 803 -50.13 -6.19 -16.91
CA ASN A 803 -51.03 -7.34 -16.89
C ASN A 803 -50.84 -8.24 -15.65
N ASP A 804 -49.62 -8.34 -15.12
CA ASP A 804 -49.29 -9.14 -13.93
C ASP A 804 -49.46 -8.35 -12.60
N CYS A 805 -49.91 -7.08 -12.66
CA CYS A 805 -49.89 -6.16 -11.53
C CYS A 805 -51.29 -5.88 -10.94
N LYS A 806 -51.49 -6.14 -9.64
CA LYS A 806 -52.70 -5.73 -8.90
C LYS A 806 -52.61 -4.26 -8.50
N VAL A 807 -53.37 -3.40 -9.18
CA VAL A 807 -53.42 -1.93 -8.94
C VAL A 807 -54.80 -1.42 -8.50
N THR A 808 -55.80 -2.29 -8.38
CA THR A 808 -57.16 -1.94 -7.94
C THR A 808 -57.16 -1.24 -6.57
N GLY A 809 -57.85 -0.10 -6.46
CA GLY A 809 -58.03 0.67 -5.23
C GLY A 809 -56.83 1.50 -4.77
N LYS A 810 -55.69 1.48 -5.48
CA LYS A 810 -54.49 2.26 -5.11
C LYS A 810 -54.58 3.72 -5.59
N LEU A 811 -54.05 4.65 -4.81
CA LEU A 811 -53.92 6.06 -5.14
C LEU A 811 -52.53 6.35 -5.73
N ILE A 812 -52.51 6.78 -7.00
CA ILE A 812 -51.30 7.08 -7.75
C ILE A 812 -51.29 8.56 -8.14
N ILE A 813 -50.26 9.28 -7.74
CA ILE A 813 -50.03 10.67 -8.14
C ILE A 813 -49.10 10.71 -9.35
N ILE A 814 -49.50 11.39 -10.43
CA ILE A 814 -48.73 11.53 -11.66
C ILE A 814 -48.48 13.01 -11.96
N LEU A 815 -47.21 13.41 -11.93
CA LEU A 815 -46.75 14.73 -12.39
C LEU A 815 -46.60 14.73 -13.92
N GLY A 816 -47.30 15.63 -14.60
CA GLY A 816 -47.35 15.69 -16.07
C GLY A 816 -48.32 14.67 -16.68
N GLY A 817 -49.44 14.40 -16.00
CA GLY A 817 -50.42 13.39 -16.41
C GLY A 817 -51.35 13.78 -17.57
N THR A 818 -51.35 15.04 -18.03
CA THR A 818 -52.27 15.54 -19.07
C THR A 818 -51.77 15.36 -20.50
N SER A 819 -50.48 15.10 -20.71
CA SER A 819 -49.88 14.93 -22.04
C SER A 819 -48.76 13.87 -22.03
N GLY A 820 -48.33 13.46 -23.22
CA GLY A 820 -47.21 12.53 -23.42
C GLY A 820 -47.36 11.18 -22.71
N ILE A 821 -46.26 10.68 -22.16
CA ILE A 821 -46.18 9.36 -21.48
C ILE A 821 -47.07 9.32 -20.23
N GLY A 822 -47.17 10.44 -19.50
CA GLY A 822 -47.99 10.55 -18.29
C GLY A 822 -49.48 10.31 -18.55
N LEU A 823 -50.01 10.79 -19.68
CA LEU A 823 -51.40 10.57 -20.09
C LEU A 823 -51.70 9.09 -20.37
N HIS A 824 -50.79 8.38 -21.05
CA HIS A 824 -50.95 6.96 -21.33
C HIS A 824 -50.86 6.10 -20.06
N LEU A 825 -50.00 6.48 -19.11
CA LEU A 825 -49.92 5.85 -17.79
C LEU A 825 -51.22 6.06 -17.00
N ALA A 826 -51.73 7.29 -16.93
CA ALA A 826 -52.96 7.62 -16.23
C ALA A 826 -54.14 6.77 -16.74
N LYS A 827 -54.34 6.70 -18.07
CA LYS A 827 -55.38 5.86 -18.69
C LYS A 827 -55.23 4.38 -18.36
N SER A 828 -54.00 3.85 -18.40
CA SER A 828 -53.72 2.43 -18.16
C SER A 828 -53.93 1.99 -16.71
N PHE A 829 -53.75 2.90 -15.75
CA PHE A 829 -53.99 2.66 -14.33
C PHE A 829 -55.48 2.70 -13.98
N ILE A 830 -56.24 3.65 -14.53
CA ILE A 830 -57.69 3.75 -14.31
C ILE A 830 -58.42 2.53 -14.87
N GLN A 831 -58.05 2.07 -16.07
CA GLN A 831 -58.62 0.86 -16.69
C GLN A 831 -58.47 -0.39 -15.81
N ARG A 832 -57.52 -0.38 -14.87
CA ARG A 832 -57.25 -1.47 -13.91
C ARG A 832 -57.74 -1.15 -12.49
N GLY A 833 -58.62 -0.14 -12.34
CA GLY A 833 -59.29 0.20 -11.10
C GLY A 833 -58.47 0.99 -10.08
N ALA A 834 -57.38 1.64 -10.50
CA ALA A 834 -56.62 2.56 -9.64
C ALA A 834 -57.25 3.97 -9.61
N ASN A 835 -57.07 4.68 -8.51
CA ASN A 835 -57.40 6.09 -8.37
C ASN A 835 -56.17 6.92 -8.74
N VAL A 836 -56.31 7.82 -9.72
CA VAL A 836 -55.16 8.55 -10.27
C VAL A 836 -55.35 10.06 -10.08
N PHE A 837 -54.36 10.71 -9.47
CA PHE A 837 -54.25 12.16 -9.34
C PHE A 837 -53.25 12.71 -10.35
N CYS A 838 -53.72 13.46 -11.33
CA CYS A 838 -52.88 14.09 -12.34
C CYS A 838 -52.63 15.56 -11.98
N LEU A 839 -51.34 15.92 -11.91
CA LEU A 839 -50.87 17.26 -11.61
C LEU A 839 -50.27 17.89 -12.87
N SER A 840 -50.82 19.02 -13.31
CA SER A 840 -50.36 19.74 -14.50
C SER A 840 -50.75 21.21 -14.48
N ARG A 841 -50.05 22.02 -15.28
CA ARG A 841 -50.35 23.45 -15.50
C ARG A 841 -51.68 23.63 -16.20
N GLU A 842 -51.87 22.91 -17.30
CA GLU A 842 -53.08 23.03 -18.11
C GLU A 842 -54.11 21.97 -17.73
N PRO A 843 -55.41 22.33 -17.73
CA PRO A 843 -56.47 21.36 -17.55
C PRO A 843 -56.51 20.36 -18.72
N PRO A 844 -56.94 19.11 -18.47
CA PRO A 844 -57.08 18.11 -19.52
C PRO A 844 -58.15 18.51 -20.55
N HIS A 845 -57.94 18.13 -21.81
CA HIS A 845 -58.95 18.31 -22.87
C HIS A 845 -60.22 17.43 -22.70
N VAL A 846 -60.23 16.51 -21.73
CA VAL A 846 -61.33 15.58 -21.42
C VAL A 846 -61.85 15.88 -20.01
N LYS A 847 -63.17 15.73 -19.77
CA LYS A 847 -63.78 15.93 -18.44
C LYS A 847 -63.18 14.98 -17.40
N TRP A 848 -62.25 15.47 -16.57
CA TRP A 848 -61.74 14.79 -15.37
C TRP A 848 -62.38 15.43 -14.14
N PHE A 849 -62.44 14.71 -13.03
CA PHE A 849 -63.02 15.26 -11.81
C PHE A 849 -62.06 16.33 -11.25
N PRO A 850 -62.54 17.55 -10.94
CA PRO A 850 -61.74 18.51 -10.21
C PRO A 850 -61.43 17.98 -8.81
N PHE A 851 -60.44 18.58 -8.15
CA PHE A 851 -60.12 18.26 -6.76
C PHE A 851 -61.39 18.36 -5.89
N PRO A 852 -61.73 17.35 -5.08
CA PRO A 852 -63.01 17.30 -4.37
C PRO A 852 -63.15 18.43 -3.35
N SER A 853 -64.36 19.00 -3.24
CA SER A 853 -64.71 19.94 -2.17
C SER A 853 -64.92 19.20 -0.84
N LEU A 854 -64.71 19.92 0.26
CA LEU A 854 -64.64 19.40 1.64
C LEU A 854 -65.88 18.59 2.09
N ASP A 855 -67.01 18.74 1.40
CA ASP A 855 -68.32 18.14 1.74
C ASP A 855 -68.49 16.68 1.26
N SER A 856 -67.51 16.13 0.53
CA SER A 856 -67.54 14.74 0.06
C SER A 856 -66.75 13.79 0.99
N SER A 857 -67.36 12.65 1.32
CA SER A 857 -66.96 11.66 2.34
C SER A 857 -65.45 11.37 2.45
N LYS A 858 -64.95 11.13 3.68
CA LYS A 858 -63.59 10.66 4.02
C LYS A 858 -63.15 9.33 3.37
N THR A 859 -64.05 8.64 2.68
CA THR A 859 -63.81 7.37 2.00
C THR A 859 -63.37 7.60 0.55
N LEU A 860 -62.29 6.94 0.11
CA LEU A 860 -61.87 6.98 -1.30
C LEU A 860 -62.98 6.41 -2.19
N PRO A 861 -63.41 7.14 -3.24
CA PRO A 861 -64.35 6.61 -4.21
C PRO A 861 -63.68 5.57 -5.14
N GLU A 862 -64.46 4.66 -5.72
CA GLU A 862 -63.94 3.61 -6.60
C GLU A 862 -63.67 4.13 -8.02
N SER A 863 -62.41 4.06 -8.45
CA SER A 863 -61.93 4.26 -9.84
C SER A 863 -62.20 5.64 -10.47
N HIS A 864 -61.71 6.71 -9.84
CA HIS A 864 -61.79 8.07 -10.37
C HIS A 864 -60.45 8.66 -10.82
N LEU A 865 -60.53 9.56 -11.80
CA LEU A 865 -59.42 10.39 -12.28
C LEU A 865 -59.61 11.82 -11.82
N PHE A 866 -58.67 12.30 -11.01
CA PHE A 866 -58.66 13.65 -10.46
C PHE A 866 -57.63 14.53 -11.14
N TRP A 867 -57.97 15.80 -11.37
CA TRP A 867 -57.05 16.82 -11.86
C TRP A 867 -56.87 17.94 -10.85
N THR A 868 -55.65 18.45 -10.75
CA THR A 868 -55.34 19.67 -9.96
C THR A 868 -54.27 20.50 -10.66
N HIS A 869 -54.48 21.80 -10.65
CA HIS A 869 -53.54 22.77 -11.18
C HIS A 869 -52.24 22.74 -10.36
N LEU A 870 -51.10 22.53 -11.04
CA LEU A 870 -49.77 22.58 -10.45
C LEU A 870 -48.77 23.15 -11.45
N ASP A 871 -48.13 24.27 -11.08
CA ASP A 871 -47.10 24.90 -11.91
C ASP A 871 -45.71 24.76 -11.28
N LEU A 872 -44.90 23.87 -11.86
CA LEU A 872 -43.53 23.62 -11.39
C LEU A 872 -42.59 24.83 -11.55
N THR A 873 -42.99 25.88 -12.29
CA THR A 873 -42.24 27.14 -12.38
C THR A 873 -42.41 28.05 -11.15
N CYS A 874 -43.34 27.71 -10.24
CA CYS A 874 -43.56 28.38 -8.98
C CYS A 874 -43.66 27.37 -7.83
N LEU A 875 -42.70 27.41 -6.90
CA LEU A 875 -42.64 26.47 -5.78
C LEU A 875 -43.84 26.60 -4.83
N GLN A 876 -44.47 27.78 -4.74
CA GLN A 876 -45.65 27.99 -3.88
C GLN A 876 -46.82 27.09 -4.27
N THR A 877 -47.05 26.87 -5.58
CA THR A 877 -48.14 26.00 -6.04
C THR A 877 -47.97 24.54 -5.59
N VAL A 878 -46.72 24.10 -5.37
CA VAL A 878 -46.37 22.77 -4.84
C VAL A 878 -46.75 22.67 -3.37
N VAL A 879 -46.52 23.73 -2.61
CA VAL A 879 -46.89 23.81 -1.19
C VAL A 879 -48.41 23.80 -1.03
N ASP A 880 -49.11 24.66 -1.77
CA ASP A 880 -50.57 24.78 -1.72
C ASP A 880 -51.27 23.44 -2.05
N PHE A 881 -50.74 22.70 -3.03
CA PHE A 881 -51.22 21.36 -3.36
C PHE A 881 -51.06 20.38 -2.20
N VAL A 882 -49.88 20.32 -1.58
CA VAL A 882 -49.62 19.36 -0.48
C VAL A 882 -50.45 19.71 0.75
N GLU A 883 -50.64 20.98 1.06
CA GLU A 883 -51.52 21.41 2.14
C GLU A 883 -52.97 20.97 1.89
N ASN A 884 -53.50 21.19 0.68
CA ASN A 884 -54.82 20.72 0.32
C ASN A 884 -54.93 19.20 0.40
N MET A 885 -53.93 18.46 -0.06
CA MET A 885 -53.88 16.99 0.03
C MET A 885 -53.78 16.49 1.48
N SER A 886 -53.10 17.24 2.35
CA SER A 886 -52.93 16.88 3.77
C SER A 886 -54.26 16.84 4.51
N LYS A 887 -55.19 17.76 4.18
CA LYS A 887 -56.53 17.89 4.80
C LYS A 887 -57.41 16.65 4.60
N PHE A 888 -57.26 15.91 3.49
CA PHE A 888 -58.13 14.75 3.16
C PHE A 888 -57.69 13.43 3.79
N GLY A 889 -56.44 13.30 4.24
CA GLY A 889 -56.05 12.08 4.96
C GLY A 889 -55.67 10.86 4.10
N TRP A 890 -55.74 10.93 2.76
CA TRP A 890 -55.68 9.75 1.90
C TRP A 890 -54.28 9.08 1.84
N PRO A 891 -54.21 7.73 1.84
CA PRO A 891 -52.97 6.98 1.68
C PRO A 891 -52.46 7.12 0.24
N ILE A 892 -51.16 7.38 0.08
CA ILE A 892 -50.52 7.51 -1.25
C ILE A 892 -49.61 6.30 -1.44
N GLU A 893 -49.88 5.48 -2.46
CA GLU A 893 -49.07 4.29 -2.77
C GLU A 893 -47.97 4.57 -3.77
N SER A 894 -48.14 5.50 -4.71
CA SER A 894 -47.10 5.77 -5.72
C SER A 894 -47.11 7.22 -6.20
N VAL A 895 -45.92 7.78 -6.38
CA VAL A 895 -45.71 9.09 -7.01
C VAL A 895 -44.83 8.90 -8.24
N ILE A 896 -45.38 9.25 -9.42
CA ILE A 896 -44.71 9.13 -10.72
C ILE A 896 -44.36 10.53 -11.22
N ILE A 897 -43.08 10.74 -11.46
CA ILE A 897 -42.52 12.01 -11.93
C ILE A 897 -42.21 11.88 -13.41
N SER A 898 -43.11 12.42 -14.25
CA SER A 898 -43.00 12.38 -15.72
C SER A 898 -42.85 13.77 -16.36
N SER A 899 -42.66 14.82 -15.56
CA SER A 899 -42.41 16.19 -16.03
C SER A 899 -40.98 16.32 -16.55
N ALA A 900 -40.80 16.68 -17.82
CA ALA A 900 -39.50 16.95 -18.42
C ALA A 900 -39.57 18.19 -19.33
N CYS A 901 -38.72 19.19 -19.05
CA CYS A 901 -38.48 20.33 -19.92
C CYS A 901 -37.11 20.17 -20.60
N LEU A 902 -37.05 20.31 -21.92
CA LEU A 902 -35.81 20.25 -22.71
C LEU A 902 -35.21 21.66 -22.85
N PRO A 903 -33.87 21.80 -22.92
CA PRO A 903 -33.24 23.09 -23.14
C PRO A 903 -33.51 23.59 -24.56
N GLU A 904 -34.18 24.74 -24.70
CA GLU A 904 -34.12 25.52 -25.93
C GLU A 904 -32.83 26.38 -25.92
N PRO A 905 -32.04 26.38 -27.01
CA PRO A 905 -30.67 26.89 -27.00
C PRO A 905 -30.51 28.41 -26.85
N THR A 906 -31.59 29.20 -26.80
CA THR A 906 -31.53 30.66 -26.96
C THR A 906 -32.13 31.49 -25.83
N GLN A 907 -32.67 30.91 -24.75
CA GLN A 907 -33.27 31.71 -23.67
C GLN A 907 -32.84 31.27 -22.27
N ASN A 908 -32.10 32.16 -21.57
CA ASN A 908 -31.85 32.07 -20.13
C ASN A 908 -33.11 32.49 -19.35
N LEU A 909 -34.17 31.69 -19.42
CA LEU A 909 -35.41 31.94 -18.69
C LEU A 909 -35.20 31.62 -17.21
N LYS A 910 -35.32 32.64 -16.37
CA LYS A 910 -35.43 32.48 -14.91
C LYS A 910 -36.89 32.22 -14.55
N SER A 911 -37.11 31.33 -13.60
CA SER A 911 -38.42 31.11 -12.97
C SER A 911 -38.83 32.31 -12.10
N VAL A 912 -40.08 32.32 -11.66
CA VAL A 912 -40.63 33.32 -10.74
C VAL A 912 -39.86 33.35 -9.42
N ASP A 913 -39.31 32.20 -9.01
CA ASP A 913 -38.49 32.04 -7.79
C ASP A 913 -37.00 32.39 -8.02
N GLY A 914 -36.63 32.92 -9.18
CA GLY A 914 -35.28 33.39 -9.51
C GLY A 914 -34.27 32.31 -9.92
N PHE A 915 -34.70 31.05 -10.03
CA PHE A 915 -33.86 29.92 -10.45
C PHE A 915 -33.84 29.75 -11.97
N ASP A 916 -32.88 28.99 -12.49
CA ASP A 916 -32.95 28.51 -13.88
C ASP A 916 -34.21 27.66 -14.05
N SER A 917 -35.07 28.04 -14.99
CA SER A 917 -36.38 27.41 -15.22
C SER A 917 -36.27 25.90 -15.47
N ILE A 918 -35.19 25.44 -16.12
CA ILE A 918 -34.96 24.02 -16.43
C ILE A 918 -34.61 23.26 -15.14
N LEU A 919 -33.73 23.81 -14.32
CA LEU A 919 -33.38 23.23 -13.03
C LEU A 919 -34.57 23.22 -12.08
N GLN A 920 -35.39 24.26 -12.11
CA GLN A 920 -36.55 24.34 -11.26
C GLN A 920 -37.60 23.27 -11.62
N ILE A 921 -37.96 23.17 -12.90
CA ILE A 921 -38.98 22.22 -13.37
C ILE A 921 -38.50 20.77 -13.23
N ASN A 922 -37.25 20.48 -13.59
CA ASN A 922 -36.77 19.10 -13.67
C ASN A 922 -36.17 18.57 -12.36
N LEU A 923 -35.76 19.45 -11.43
CA LEU A 923 -35.03 19.06 -10.22
C LEU A 923 -35.63 19.63 -8.94
N PHE A 924 -35.75 20.96 -8.80
CA PHE A 924 -36.11 21.56 -7.51
C PHE A 924 -37.57 21.32 -7.12
N ALA A 925 -38.53 21.59 -8.01
CA ALA A 925 -39.95 21.41 -7.72
C ALA A 925 -40.34 19.93 -7.47
N PRO A 926 -39.85 18.94 -8.25
CA PRO A 926 -40.12 17.53 -7.98
C PRO A 926 -39.53 17.04 -6.65
N ILE A 927 -38.31 17.48 -6.29
CA ILE A 927 -37.70 17.10 -5.01
C ILE A 927 -38.46 17.71 -3.83
N LEU A 928 -38.90 18.97 -3.95
CA LEU A 928 -39.72 19.62 -2.92
C LEU A 928 -41.02 18.85 -2.70
N LEU A 929 -41.73 18.50 -3.76
CA LEU A 929 -42.97 17.73 -3.69
C LEU A 929 -42.76 16.39 -2.97
N ILE A 930 -41.73 15.61 -3.35
CA ILE A 930 -41.43 14.34 -2.69
C ILE A 930 -41.16 14.53 -1.21
N ARG A 931 -40.39 15.57 -0.84
CA ARG A 931 -40.02 15.83 0.54
C ARG A 931 -41.23 16.16 1.41
N LEU A 932 -42.16 16.98 0.89
CA LEU A 932 -43.39 17.34 1.58
C LEU A 932 -44.37 16.15 1.68
N LEU A 933 -44.44 15.30 0.65
CA LEU A 933 -45.25 14.07 0.66
C LEU A 933 -44.60 12.90 1.41
N LEU A 934 -43.31 12.99 1.79
CA LEU A 934 -42.53 11.88 2.36
C LEU A 934 -43.18 11.28 3.61
N HIS A 935 -43.70 12.13 4.51
CA HIS A 935 -44.37 11.69 5.73
C HIS A 935 -45.62 10.83 5.43
N ARG A 936 -46.26 11.05 4.28
CA ARG A 936 -47.48 10.33 3.84
C ARG A 936 -47.15 9.07 3.07
N LEU A 937 -46.12 9.11 2.23
CA LEU A 937 -45.57 7.93 1.56
C LEU A 937 -45.12 6.89 2.60
N CYS A 938 -44.46 7.32 3.67
CA CYS A 938 -44.04 6.39 4.74
C CYS A 938 -45.21 5.72 5.51
N PHE A 939 -46.44 6.21 5.38
CA PHE A 939 -47.61 5.62 6.04
C PHE A 939 -48.11 4.35 5.32
N THR A 940 -47.79 4.17 4.03
CA THR A 940 -48.10 2.96 3.26
C THR A 940 -46.85 2.06 3.18
N SER A 941 -47.00 0.76 3.48
CA SER A 941 -45.86 -0.16 3.61
C SER A 941 -45.08 -0.41 2.31
N ASN A 942 -45.67 -0.08 1.15
CA ASN A 942 -45.11 -0.29 -0.19
C ASN A 942 -45.18 0.98 -1.06
N SER A 943 -44.95 2.16 -0.48
CA SER A 943 -44.92 3.40 -1.26
C SER A 943 -43.75 3.42 -2.25
N THR A 944 -43.97 3.84 -3.50
CA THR A 944 -42.89 3.98 -4.49
C THR A 944 -42.85 5.39 -5.10
N VAL A 945 -41.63 5.88 -5.34
CA VAL A 945 -41.40 7.12 -6.10
C VAL A 945 -40.64 6.74 -7.37
N VAL A 946 -41.20 7.07 -8.52
CA VAL A 946 -40.66 6.68 -9.82
C VAL A 946 -40.32 7.91 -10.64
N PHE A 947 -39.06 8.06 -11.02
CA PHE A 947 -38.61 9.07 -11.97
C PHE A 947 -38.60 8.48 -13.38
N VAL A 948 -39.41 9.04 -14.27
CA VAL A 948 -39.46 8.65 -15.67
C VAL A 948 -38.57 9.62 -16.45
N SER A 949 -37.47 9.11 -16.99
CA SER A 949 -36.63 9.86 -17.93
C SER A 949 -36.73 9.24 -19.33
N CYS A 950 -37.03 10.07 -20.33
CA CYS A 950 -37.01 9.64 -21.72
C CYS A 950 -35.63 9.88 -22.33
N ARG A 951 -35.16 8.95 -23.17
CA ARG A 951 -33.89 9.05 -23.89
C ARG A 951 -34.02 9.76 -25.25
N ALA A 952 -35.18 10.30 -25.59
CA ALA A 952 -35.44 11.06 -26.82
C ALA A 952 -35.18 12.57 -26.56
N LEU A 953 -34.52 13.36 -27.41
CA LEU A 953 -34.05 13.20 -28.77
C LEU A 953 -32.53 13.46 -28.84
N ARG A 954 -31.84 12.76 -29.75
CA ARG A 954 -30.50 13.11 -30.20
C ARG A 954 -30.48 13.19 -31.71
#